data_AF-A0A7I9YXT9-F1
#
_entry.id   AF-A0A7I9YXT9-F1
#
_cell.length_a   1.000
_cell.length_b   1.000
_cell.length_c   1.000
_cell.angle_alpha   90.00
_cell.angle_beta   90.00
_cell.angle_gamma   90.00
#
_symmetry.space_group_name_H-M   'P 1'
#
loop_
_entity.id
_entity.type
_entity.pdbx_description
1 polymer ?
#
loop_
_entity_poly.entity_id
_entity_poly.type
_entity_poly.pdbx_seq_one_letter_code
_entity_poly.pdbx_strand_id
1 'polypeptide(L)'
;MSYLLAAPENMATATTHLASINSTLEQAHRWAVPSILATVPSAADEVSVAIAKLFAEQAREYQAAAVRAATFHEQFLRTLSAGANAYASAEAFSVERLVLGLINAPTQLLLGRPLIGDGTHGAPGTGQAGGPGGLLWGNGGNGGSGAPGGAGGRGGDAGLFGHGGAGGAGGTGIPGTAGLPGEQGGVGGVGGVGGAGGNGGILWGNGGPGGAGGLGGVGGIGGAGLAGASGVFGVNGGIGGAGGTGAQGGMGGAGGTGGAGGQAPGIFGGVPGAHGVGGNGGQGGEGGFGGSGGASTVGQGGMGGLGGLGGTGGGGGTGVGGAAGGSGGAGGAGGQGGAGGAGLSFSLAESGGAGAVGAEGTGPTGAIGGSGGVGGEGGSGGIGSGAGSAAIAAGDSPKGVAVSPNTGLVYVTNESIEGSVSVIDPTTNTVTAVIPVGSRPDGVAVSPTGPAAGHVYVANSLSDTVSVIDPDSNTVTATISVGESPNGVAVSSTGPAAGHVYVTNTSSDTVSVIDPATNMVTTTIPVGDEPVGVAVSPLTGTIYVGNSASGTVSVIDPATNNVTATIPVGNFPIAVAVNPDTGVIYVANAFSGTVSVIDPAANTVTATIAFGDVPLGVAVDAFTGAIYVPLLGQSAVSVIDPATNAVVGIVPIGDSPSGVAVSPTSPGFGNVYVTNSADRVSVIT
;
A
#
# COMPACT_ATOMS: atom_id res chain seq x y z
N MET A 1 14.01 29.30 -6.15
CA MET A 1 13.71 30.61 -6.77
C MET A 1 14.37 31.69 -5.92
N SER A 2 15.30 32.46 -6.48
CA SER A 2 15.94 33.56 -5.76
C SER A 2 14.99 34.75 -5.71
N TYR A 3 14.49 35.07 -4.53
CA TYR A 3 13.73 36.30 -4.31
C TYR A 3 14.67 37.49 -4.41
N LEU A 4 14.43 38.36 -5.39
CA LEU A 4 15.15 39.60 -5.57
C LEU A 4 14.36 40.69 -4.82
N LEU A 5 14.65 40.87 -3.54
CA LEU A 5 14.09 41.96 -2.74
C LEU A 5 14.67 43.28 -3.23
N ALA A 6 13.88 44.08 -3.94
CA ALA A 6 14.22 45.47 -4.20
C ALA A 6 14.08 46.25 -2.89
N ALA A 7 15.12 46.98 -2.47
CA ALA A 7 15.10 47.85 -1.29
C ALA A 7 14.91 49.31 -1.75
N PRO A 8 13.68 49.81 -1.86
CA PRO A 8 13.39 51.09 -2.53
C PRO A 8 13.96 52.28 -1.74
N GLU A 9 13.98 52.18 -0.41
CA GLU A 9 14.62 53.16 0.46
C GLU A 9 16.13 53.30 0.21
N ASN A 10 16.83 52.20 -0.10
CA ASN A 10 18.25 52.25 -0.42
C ASN A 10 18.50 52.92 -1.78
N MET A 11 17.61 52.70 -2.75
CA MET A 11 17.70 53.35 -4.08
C MET A 11 17.32 54.82 -4.04
N ALA A 12 16.33 55.22 -3.24
CA ALA A 12 15.98 56.63 -3.00
C ALA A 12 17.14 57.38 -2.30
N THR A 13 17.76 56.74 -1.30
CA THR A 13 18.96 57.27 -0.63
C THR A 13 20.12 57.42 -1.61
N ALA A 14 20.40 56.39 -2.42
CA ALA A 14 21.45 56.44 -3.43
C ALA A 14 21.23 57.54 -4.48
N THR A 15 19.99 57.71 -4.95
CA THR A 15 19.62 58.78 -5.90
C THR A 15 19.87 60.16 -5.30
N THR A 16 19.55 60.34 -4.02
CA THR A 16 19.80 61.59 -3.29
C THR A 16 21.30 61.88 -3.15
N HIS A 17 22.11 60.86 -2.83
CA HIS A 17 23.57 61.00 -2.75
C HIS A 17 24.19 61.33 -4.12
N LEU A 18 23.74 60.68 -5.19
CA LEU A 18 24.23 60.94 -6.55
C LEU A 18 23.84 62.33 -7.07
N ALA A 19 22.66 62.85 -6.70
CA ALA A 19 22.27 64.23 -6.98
C ALA A 19 23.15 65.23 -6.22
N SER A 20 23.47 64.95 -4.95
CA SER A 20 24.38 65.77 -4.14
C SER A 20 25.78 65.84 -4.73
N ILE A 21 26.33 64.70 -5.15
CA ILE A 21 27.64 64.62 -5.83
C ILE A 21 27.65 65.48 -7.11
N ASN A 22 26.63 65.36 -7.98
CA ASN A 22 26.56 66.16 -9.20
C ASN A 22 26.48 67.67 -8.89
N SER A 23 25.67 68.08 -7.91
CA SER A 23 25.59 69.50 -7.51
C SER A 23 26.92 70.04 -7.01
N THR A 24 27.72 69.22 -6.32
CA THR A 24 29.04 69.58 -5.83
C THR A 24 30.05 69.70 -6.98
N LEU A 25 29.97 68.80 -7.96
CA LEU A 25 30.82 68.83 -9.15
C LEU A 25 30.51 70.05 -10.03
N GLU A 26 29.23 70.36 -10.25
CA GLU A 26 28.80 71.55 -10.98
C GLU A 26 29.26 72.84 -10.30
N GLN A 27 29.20 72.90 -8.97
CA GLN A 27 29.80 73.99 -8.21
C GLN A 27 31.30 74.04 -8.46
N ALA A 28 32.06 72.96 -8.25
CA ALA A 28 33.50 72.94 -8.50
C ALA A 28 33.86 73.44 -9.92
N HIS A 29 33.09 73.02 -10.93
CA HIS A 29 33.28 73.46 -12.32
C HIS A 29 32.98 74.95 -12.50
N ARG A 30 31.91 75.48 -11.91
CA ARG A 30 31.59 76.91 -11.96
C ARG A 30 32.66 77.80 -11.32
N TRP A 31 33.40 77.30 -10.34
CA TRP A 31 34.50 78.04 -9.70
C TRP A 31 35.82 77.92 -10.50
N ALA A 32 36.08 76.78 -11.11
CA ALA A 32 37.32 76.53 -11.85
C ALA A 32 37.35 77.20 -13.25
N VAL A 33 36.24 77.16 -13.98
CA VAL A 33 36.16 77.59 -15.39
C VAL A 33 36.50 79.08 -15.60
N PRO A 34 36.00 80.03 -14.79
CA PRO A 34 36.34 81.44 -14.95
C PRO A 34 37.84 81.72 -14.79
N SER A 35 38.50 81.02 -13.85
CA SER A 35 39.93 81.16 -13.62
C SER A 35 40.77 80.65 -14.80
N ILE A 36 40.32 79.59 -15.47
CA ILE A 36 40.98 79.03 -16.66
C ILE A 36 40.75 79.94 -17.87
N LEU A 37 39.53 80.46 -18.05
CA LEU A 37 39.20 81.38 -19.15
C LEU A 37 39.81 82.78 -18.98
N ALA A 38 40.11 83.19 -17.75
CA ALA A 38 40.75 84.47 -17.44
C ALA A 38 42.28 84.43 -17.55
N THR A 39 42.87 83.33 -18.04
CA THR A 39 44.32 83.29 -18.30
C THR A 39 44.71 84.29 -19.38
N VAL A 40 45.24 85.44 -18.96
CA VAL A 40 45.80 86.48 -19.83
C VAL A 40 47.26 86.09 -20.17
N PRO A 41 47.73 86.26 -21.43
CA PRO A 41 49.10 85.91 -21.80
C PRO A 41 50.12 86.65 -20.91
N SER A 42 51.14 85.93 -20.42
CA SER A 42 52.17 86.50 -19.54
C SER A 42 53.12 87.46 -20.26
N ALA A 43 53.15 87.43 -21.59
CA ALA A 43 53.88 88.33 -22.47
C ALA A 43 53.11 88.53 -23.80
N ALA A 44 53.33 89.66 -24.48
CA ALA A 44 52.64 90.03 -25.72
C ALA A 44 53.15 89.27 -26.97
N ASP A 45 53.84 88.16 -26.79
CA ASP A 45 54.34 87.34 -27.89
C ASP A 45 53.25 86.42 -28.45
N GLU A 46 53.36 86.12 -29.74
CA GLU A 46 52.37 85.35 -30.49
C GLU A 46 52.22 83.92 -29.93
N VAL A 47 53.26 83.36 -29.30
CA VAL A 47 53.24 81.99 -28.74
C VAL A 47 52.44 81.95 -27.45
N SER A 48 52.66 82.88 -26.52
CA SER A 48 51.88 83.00 -25.28
C SER A 48 50.40 83.29 -25.57
N VAL A 49 50.11 84.10 -26.58
CA VAL A 49 48.73 84.37 -27.04
C VAL A 49 48.10 83.11 -27.66
N ALA A 50 48.85 82.34 -28.46
CA ALA A 50 48.35 81.09 -29.05
C ALA A 50 48.08 80.02 -27.99
N ILE A 51 48.96 79.89 -26.99
CA ILE A 51 48.78 78.94 -25.88
C ILE A 51 47.58 79.31 -25.01
N ALA A 52 47.41 80.60 -24.67
CA ALA A 52 46.23 81.07 -23.93
C ALA A 52 44.93 80.83 -24.71
N LYS A 53 44.93 81.03 -26.03
CA LYS A 53 43.79 80.68 -26.89
C LYS A 53 43.49 79.18 -26.89
N LEU A 54 44.51 78.32 -26.99
CA LEU A 54 44.35 76.87 -26.93
C LEU A 54 43.73 76.43 -25.60
N PHE A 55 44.22 76.94 -24.47
CA PHE A 55 43.64 76.63 -23.17
C PHE A 55 42.20 77.15 -23.03
N ALA A 56 41.89 78.33 -23.56
CA ALA A 56 40.54 78.86 -23.57
C ALA A 56 39.59 78.04 -24.45
N GLU A 57 40.07 77.52 -25.59
CA GLU A 57 39.29 76.68 -26.50
C GLU A 57 39.04 75.29 -25.87
N GLN A 58 40.09 74.67 -25.31
CA GLN A 58 39.97 73.43 -24.56
C GLN A 58 39.03 73.56 -23.35
N ALA A 59 39.04 74.70 -22.66
CA ALA A 59 38.15 74.96 -21.53
C ALA A 59 36.68 75.08 -21.98
N ARG A 60 36.41 75.65 -23.16
CA ARG A 60 35.05 75.69 -23.73
C ARG A 60 34.56 74.32 -24.17
N GLU A 61 35.43 73.51 -24.77
CA GLU A 61 35.09 72.12 -25.12
C GLU A 61 34.80 71.30 -23.85
N TYR A 62 35.62 71.45 -22.82
CA TYR A 62 35.39 70.81 -21.52
C TYR A 62 34.08 71.28 -20.89
N GLN A 63 33.74 72.57 -20.97
CA GLN A 63 32.45 73.09 -20.49
C GLN A 63 31.26 72.48 -21.26
N ALA A 64 31.38 72.37 -22.59
CA ALA A 64 30.34 71.74 -23.41
C ALA A 64 30.18 70.24 -23.07
N ALA A 65 31.27 69.52 -22.84
CA ALA A 65 31.25 68.13 -22.41
C ALA A 65 30.65 67.97 -21.01
N ALA A 66 31.01 68.84 -20.06
CA ALA A 66 30.48 68.83 -18.70
C ALA A 66 28.96 69.08 -18.66
N VAL A 67 28.45 70.01 -19.47
CA VAL A 67 27.00 70.27 -19.57
C VAL A 67 26.26 69.07 -20.17
N ARG A 68 26.85 68.40 -21.17
CA ARG A 68 26.28 67.16 -21.73
C ARG A 68 26.26 66.03 -20.69
N ALA A 69 27.32 65.89 -19.90
CA ALA A 69 27.41 64.89 -18.83
C ALA A 69 26.39 65.17 -17.71
N ALA A 70 26.22 66.43 -17.29
CA ALA A 70 25.21 66.82 -16.30
C ALA A 70 23.79 66.51 -16.79
N THR A 71 23.49 66.82 -18.06
CA THR A 71 22.18 66.52 -18.68
C THR A 71 21.92 65.01 -18.72
N PHE A 72 22.93 64.21 -19.08
CA PHE A 72 22.83 62.76 -19.04
C PHE A 72 22.60 62.24 -17.61
N HIS A 73 23.33 62.77 -16.63
CA HIS A 73 23.19 62.37 -15.23
C HIS A 73 21.80 62.70 -14.69
N GLU A 74 21.24 63.87 -15.01
CA GLU A 74 19.85 64.19 -14.67
C GLU A 74 18.85 63.22 -15.31
N GLN A 75 19.02 62.90 -16.60
CA GLN A 75 18.17 61.94 -17.29
C GLN A 75 18.27 60.56 -16.65
N PHE A 76 19.49 60.12 -16.33
CA PHE A 76 19.75 58.86 -15.63
C PHE A 76 19.06 58.81 -14.27
N LEU A 77 19.17 59.85 -13.44
CA LEU A 77 18.51 59.89 -12.14
C LEU A 77 16.99 59.93 -12.26
N ARG A 78 16.43 60.63 -13.26
CA ARG A 78 14.98 60.62 -13.53
C ARG A 78 14.50 59.24 -13.95
N THR A 79 15.24 58.55 -14.82
CA THR A 79 14.91 57.18 -15.25
C THR A 79 15.06 56.20 -14.10
N LEU A 80 16.08 56.35 -13.25
CA LEU A 80 16.31 55.51 -12.08
C LEU A 80 15.17 55.66 -11.05
N SER A 81 14.75 56.90 -10.77
CA SER A 81 13.62 57.18 -9.88
C SER A 81 12.28 56.69 -10.46
N ALA A 82 12.06 56.87 -11.77
CA ALA A 82 10.87 56.35 -12.44
C ALA A 82 10.84 54.81 -12.42
N GLY A 83 11.97 54.14 -12.61
CA GLY A 83 12.11 52.69 -12.50
C GLY A 83 11.83 52.20 -11.08
N ALA A 84 12.42 52.84 -10.07
CA ALA A 84 12.18 52.49 -8.66
C ALA A 84 10.70 52.63 -8.26
N ASN A 85 10.03 53.69 -8.72
CA ASN A 85 8.59 53.88 -8.49
C ASN A 85 7.72 52.90 -9.27
N ALA A 86 8.09 52.53 -10.49
CA ALA A 86 7.39 51.50 -11.27
C ALA A 86 7.46 50.13 -10.56
N TYR A 87 8.63 49.75 -10.05
CA TYR A 87 8.80 48.53 -9.26
C TYR A 87 8.04 48.59 -7.92
N ALA A 88 8.08 49.72 -7.20
CA ALA A 88 7.31 49.89 -5.96
C ALA A 88 5.78 49.86 -6.19
N SER A 89 5.30 50.42 -7.31
CA SER A 89 3.88 50.40 -7.68
C SER A 89 3.39 49.03 -8.16
N ALA A 90 4.27 48.23 -8.78
CA ALA A 90 3.99 46.85 -9.13
C ALA A 90 3.90 45.94 -7.87
N GLU A 91 4.67 46.25 -6.83
CA GLU A 91 4.69 45.51 -5.56
C GLU A 91 3.53 45.91 -4.61
N ALA A 92 3.07 47.17 -4.63
CA ALA A 92 2.15 47.66 -3.61
C ALA A 92 0.66 47.32 -3.88
N PHE A 93 0.19 47.24 -5.13
CA PHE A 93 -1.23 46.98 -5.41
C PHE A 93 -1.46 46.43 -6.84
N SER A 94 -1.85 45.14 -6.91
CA SER A 94 -3.09 44.79 -7.61
C SER A 94 -3.18 45.04 -9.13
N VAL A 95 -2.28 44.48 -9.95
CA VAL A 95 -2.68 44.13 -11.33
C VAL A 95 -3.43 42.80 -11.29
N GLU A 96 -2.87 41.79 -10.65
CA GLU A 96 -3.49 40.46 -10.55
C GLU A 96 -4.82 40.48 -9.76
N ARG A 97 -4.89 41.14 -8.59
CA ARG A 97 -6.14 41.26 -7.81
C ARG A 97 -7.21 42.13 -8.47
N LEU A 98 -6.83 43.15 -9.25
CA LEU A 98 -7.79 44.05 -9.92
C LEU A 98 -8.34 43.41 -11.19
N VAL A 99 -7.48 42.69 -11.92
CA VAL A 99 -7.87 41.84 -13.05
C VAL A 99 -8.76 40.70 -12.58
N LEU A 100 -8.41 40.01 -11.48
CA LEU A 100 -9.27 38.99 -10.86
C LEU A 100 -10.60 39.59 -10.37
N GLY A 101 -10.57 40.77 -9.74
CA GLY A 101 -11.78 41.48 -9.32
C GLY A 101 -12.71 41.81 -10.51
N LEU A 102 -12.15 42.24 -11.64
CA LEU A 102 -12.90 42.53 -12.86
C LEU A 102 -13.44 41.25 -13.53
N ILE A 103 -12.65 40.18 -13.57
CA ILE A 103 -13.05 38.86 -14.09
C ILE A 103 -14.15 38.23 -13.23
N ASN A 104 -14.07 38.41 -11.91
CA ASN A 104 -15.03 37.85 -10.97
C ASN A 104 -16.30 38.69 -10.83
N ALA A 105 -16.27 39.99 -11.15
CA ALA A 105 -17.40 40.89 -10.92
C ALA A 105 -18.75 40.38 -11.51
N PRO A 106 -18.80 39.84 -12.74
CA PRO A 106 -20.05 39.31 -13.28
C PRO A 106 -20.60 38.12 -12.50
N THR A 107 -19.76 37.14 -12.14
CA THR A 107 -20.20 35.94 -11.43
C THR A 107 -20.45 36.21 -9.95
N GLN A 108 -19.69 37.13 -9.34
CA GLN A 108 -19.92 37.57 -7.97
C GLN A 108 -21.27 38.29 -7.85
N LEU A 109 -21.66 39.06 -8.86
CA LEU A 109 -22.96 39.75 -8.90
C LEU A 109 -24.13 38.78 -9.16
N LEU A 110 -23.96 37.85 -10.11
CA LEU A 110 -25.05 36.98 -10.56
C LEU A 110 -25.26 35.73 -9.69
N LEU A 111 -24.16 35.19 -9.15
CA LEU A 111 -24.13 33.88 -8.48
C LEU A 111 -23.58 33.97 -7.05
N GLY A 112 -23.21 35.16 -6.57
CA GLY A 112 -22.65 35.37 -5.24
C GLY A 112 -21.27 34.72 -5.04
N ARG A 113 -20.61 34.28 -6.12
CA ARG A 113 -19.42 33.42 -6.07
C ARG A 113 -18.41 33.82 -7.17
N PRO A 114 -17.11 33.88 -6.86
CA PRO A 114 -16.12 34.29 -7.85
C PRO A 114 -16.00 33.24 -8.96
N LEU A 115 -15.52 33.65 -10.14
CA LEU A 115 -15.19 32.73 -11.23
C LEU A 115 -13.84 32.05 -10.94
N ILE A 116 -12.86 32.84 -10.50
CA ILE A 116 -11.50 32.41 -10.18
C ILE A 116 -11.09 32.96 -8.81
N GLY A 117 -10.69 32.10 -7.89
CA GLY A 117 -10.15 32.50 -6.59
C GLY A 117 -10.53 31.52 -5.48
N ASP A 118 -9.72 31.46 -4.43
CA ASP A 118 -9.97 30.55 -3.31
C ASP A 118 -11.11 31.04 -2.42
N GLY A 119 -11.75 30.08 -1.74
CA GLY A 119 -12.79 30.33 -0.77
C GLY A 119 -12.27 30.98 0.52
N THR A 120 -13.09 31.80 1.15
CA THR A 120 -12.74 32.47 2.40
C THR A 120 -12.69 31.46 3.56
N HIS A 121 -11.60 31.47 4.33
CA HIS A 121 -11.49 30.62 5.52
C HIS A 121 -12.49 31.05 6.60
N GLY A 122 -13.10 30.09 7.29
CA GLY A 122 -13.92 30.36 8.47
C GLY A 122 -13.08 30.89 9.63
N ALA A 123 -13.65 31.78 10.45
CA ALA A 123 -12.94 32.36 11.58
C ALA A 123 -12.57 31.29 12.64
N PRO A 124 -11.33 31.25 13.14
CA PRO A 124 -10.95 30.34 14.22
C PRO A 124 -11.76 30.58 15.49
N GLY A 125 -12.09 29.51 16.22
CA GLY A 125 -12.84 29.56 17.46
C GLY A 125 -14.34 29.87 17.31
N THR A 126 -14.88 29.96 16.09
CA THR A 126 -16.30 30.24 15.86
C THR A 126 -17.07 29.07 15.26
N GLY A 127 -16.38 28.01 14.79
CA GLY A 127 -16.99 26.92 14.04
C GLY A 127 -17.56 27.35 12.69
N GLN A 128 -17.14 28.50 12.15
CA GLN A 128 -17.69 29.03 10.89
C GLN A 128 -17.24 28.16 9.72
N ALA A 129 -18.16 27.86 8.79
CA ALA A 129 -17.81 27.14 7.58
C ALA A 129 -16.87 27.97 6.69
N GLY A 130 -15.99 27.28 5.95
CA GLY A 130 -15.23 27.86 4.88
C GLY A 130 -16.12 28.18 3.68
N GLY A 131 -15.87 29.32 3.04
CA GLY A 131 -16.55 29.74 1.82
C GLY A 131 -16.14 28.86 0.64
N PRO A 132 -17.00 28.72 -0.38
CA PRO A 132 -16.67 27.96 -1.58
C PRO A 132 -15.60 28.67 -2.42
N GLY A 133 -14.76 27.88 -3.10
CA GLY A 133 -13.82 28.38 -4.11
C GLY A 133 -14.53 28.85 -5.39
N GLY A 134 -13.77 29.48 -6.29
CA GLY A 134 -14.27 30.01 -7.56
C GLY A 134 -14.91 28.94 -8.43
N LEU A 135 -15.89 29.32 -9.25
CA LEU A 135 -16.68 28.40 -10.09
C LEU A 135 -15.82 27.64 -11.10
N LEU A 136 -14.83 28.30 -11.70
CA LEU A 136 -13.91 27.69 -12.66
C LEU A 136 -12.63 27.19 -11.98
N TRP A 137 -11.99 28.05 -11.19
CA TRP A 137 -10.72 27.71 -10.55
C TRP A 137 -10.65 28.28 -9.14
N GLY A 138 -10.32 27.45 -8.16
CA GLY A 138 -10.10 27.89 -6.79
C GLY A 138 -10.40 26.79 -5.77
N ASN A 139 -9.56 26.73 -4.75
CA ASN A 139 -9.73 25.84 -3.63
C ASN A 139 -10.87 26.33 -2.73
N GLY A 140 -11.55 25.43 -2.03
CA GLY A 140 -12.46 25.81 -0.96
C GLY A 140 -11.72 26.35 0.26
N GLY A 141 -12.33 27.29 0.99
CA GLY A 141 -11.75 27.80 2.23
C GLY A 141 -11.81 26.77 3.36
N ASN A 142 -10.84 26.75 4.27
CA ASN A 142 -10.93 25.86 5.43
C ASN A 142 -12.02 26.33 6.40
N GLY A 143 -12.67 25.38 7.09
CA GLY A 143 -13.56 25.67 8.19
C GLY A 143 -12.81 26.20 9.41
N GLY A 144 -13.43 27.15 10.12
CA GLY A 144 -12.92 27.68 11.38
C GLY A 144 -13.02 26.65 12.50
N SER A 145 -12.05 26.63 13.41
CA SER A 145 -12.13 25.76 14.60
C SER A 145 -13.30 26.14 15.51
N GLY A 146 -13.81 25.19 16.30
CA GLY A 146 -14.89 25.43 17.24
C GLY A 146 -14.46 26.24 18.47
N ALA A 147 -15.40 27.00 19.05
CA ALA A 147 -15.27 27.55 20.40
C ALA A 147 -15.17 26.41 21.43
N PRO A 148 -14.76 26.62 22.69
CA PRO A 148 -14.73 25.55 23.70
C PRO A 148 -16.06 24.75 23.76
N GLY A 149 -15.98 23.42 23.58
CA GLY A 149 -17.11 22.49 23.47
C GLY A 149 -17.93 22.58 22.17
N GLY A 150 -17.66 23.57 21.31
CA GLY A 150 -18.34 23.80 20.04
C GLY A 150 -17.71 23.05 18.87
N ALA A 151 -18.50 22.74 17.85
CA ALA A 151 -18.05 22.03 16.67
C ALA A 151 -17.15 22.89 15.76
N GLY A 152 -16.27 22.23 15.00
CA GLY A 152 -15.51 22.85 13.92
C GLY A 152 -16.38 23.10 12.68
N GLY A 153 -16.05 24.13 11.91
CA GLY A 153 -16.77 24.49 10.70
C GLY A 153 -16.47 23.55 9.54
N ARG A 154 -17.42 23.34 8.64
CA ARG A 154 -17.21 22.57 7.40
C ARG A 154 -16.23 23.30 6.47
N GLY A 155 -15.35 22.57 5.78
CA GLY A 155 -14.54 23.11 4.68
C GLY A 155 -15.40 23.49 3.47
N GLY A 156 -14.98 24.52 2.74
CA GLY A 156 -15.66 24.99 1.53
C GLY A 156 -15.46 24.06 0.34
N ASP A 157 -16.44 23.99 -0.55
CA ASP A 157 -16.32 23.19 -1.78
C ASP A 157 -15.54 23.95 -2.87
N ALA A 158 -14.74 23.24 -3.66
CA ALA A 158 -14.11 23.80 -4.86
C ALA A 158 -15.10 23.95 -6.04
N GLY A 159 -14.66 24.55 -7.14
CA GLY A 159 -15.44 24.67 -8.39
C GLY A 159 -15.15 23.56 -9.39
N LEU A 160 -14.91 23.93 -10.65
CA LEU A 160 -14.53 22.99 -11.71
C LEU A 160 -13.12 22.41 -11.48
N PHE A 161 -12.18 23.27 -11.08
CA PHE A 161 -10.81 22.92 -10.72
C PHE A 161 -10.45 23.49 -9.34
N GLY A 162 -9.87 22.68 -8.46
CA GLY A 162 -9.40 23.10 -7.14
C GLY A 162 -9.65 22.05 -6.06
N HIS A 163 -8.95 22.15 -4.94
CA HIS A 163 -9.09 21.25 -3.81
C HIS A 163 -10.19 21.73 -2.86
N GLY A 164 -10.91 20.79 -2.26
CA GLY A 164 -11.86 21.12 -1.20
C GLY A 164 -11.15 21.62 0.05
N GLY A 165 -11.80 22.53 0.78
CA GLY A 165 -11.26 23.08 2.02
C GLY A 165 -11.24 22.06 3.16
N ALA A 166 -10.28 22.18 4.07
CA ALA A 166 -10.23 21.34 5.26
C ALA A 166 -11.38 21.67 6.24
N GLY A 167 -11.91 20.67 6.92
CA GLY A 167 -12.80 20.88 8.05
C GLY A 167 -12.06 21.47 9.25
N GLY A 168 -12.71 22.38 9.98
CA GLY A 168 -12.17 22.98 11.19
C GLY A 168 -12.08 21.98 12.34
N ALA A 169 -11.11 22.11 13.24
CA ALA A 169 -11.04 21.27 14.43
C ALA A 169 -12.20 21.58 15.40
N GLY A 170 -12.69 20.57 16.12
CA GLY A 170 -13.62 20.78 17.23
C GLY A 170 -12.95 21.51 18.39
N GLY A 171 -13.70 22.35 19.10
CA GLY A 171 -13.15 23.10 20.23
C GLY A 171 -12.97 22.22 21.47
N THR A 172 -12.00 22.55 22.32
CA THR A 172 -11.74 21.80 23.55
C THR A 172 -12.92 21.85 24.51
N GLY A 173 -13.29 20.73 25.13
CA GLY A 173 -14.38 20.67 26.09
C GLY A 173 -14.14 21.57 27.29
N ILE A 174 -15.22 22.10 27.88
CA ILE A 174 -15.15 22.99 29.04
C ILE A 174 -14.64 22.18 30.24
N PRO A 175 -13.57 22.62 30.94
CA PRO A 175 -13.08 21.89 32.11
C PRO A 175 -14.15 21.74 33.20
N GLY A 176 -14.20 20.57 33.83
CA GLY A 176 -15.06 20.35 35.00
C GLY A 176 -14.55 21.07 36.25
N THR A 177 -15.37 21.13 37.30
CA THR A 177 -14.95 21.70 38.59
C THR A 177 -13.83 20.86 39.20
N ALA A 178 -12.74 21.50 39.64
CA ALA A 178 -11.68 20.80 40.35
C ALA A 178 -12.23 20.19 41.66
N GLY A 179 -11.89 18.92 41.91
CA GLY A 179 -12.20 18.27 43.19
C GLY A 179 -11.33 18.82 44.32
N LEU A 180 -11.79 18.67 45.57
CA LEU A 180 -10.93 18.87 46.73
C LEU A 180 -9.80 17.81 46.75
N PRO A 181 -8.68 18.03 47.47
CA PRO A 181 -7.62 17.04 47.58
C PRO A 181 -8.15 15.67 48.07
N GLY A 182 -8.09 14.65 47.21
CA GLY A 182 -8.59 13.30 47.49
C GLY A 182 -10.03 13.03 47.05
N GLU A 183 -10.76 14.02 46.53
CA GLU A 183 -12.10 13.86 45.96
C GLU A 183 -12.07 13.94 44.43
N GLN A 184 -12.96 13.20 43.77
CA GLN A 184 -13.12 13.27 42.31
C GLN A 184 -13.71 14.63 41.91
N GLY A 185 -13.04 15.35 41.01
CA GLY A 185 -13.58 16.56 40.40
C GLY A 185 -14.81 16.27 39.52
N GLY A 186 -15.54 17.33 39.17
CA GLY A 186 -16.68 17.24 38.25
C GLY A 186 -16.23 16.81 36.84
N VAL A 187 -17.07 16.04 36.16
CA VAL A 187 -16.84 15.63 34.76
C VAL A 187 -16.89 16.86 33.86
N GLY A 188 -15.82 17.11 33.11
CA GLY A 188 -15.73 18.17 32.13
C GLY A 188 -16.62 17.93 30.91
N GLY A 189 -16.89 19.01 30.18
CA GLY A 189 -17.67 18.97 28.96
C GLY A 189 -16.99 18.14 27.86
N VAL A 190 -17.82 17.60 26.97
CA VAL A 190 -17.40 16.88 25.75
C VAL A 190 -16.56 17.81 24.85
N GLY A 191 -15.49 17.28 24.25
CA GLY A 191 -14.79 17.95 23.16
C GLY A 191 -15.71 18.16 21.95
N GLY A 192 -15.61 19.31 21.30
CA GLY A 192 -16.39 19.62 20.12
C GLY A 192 -16.12 18.64 18.98
N VAL A 193 -17.12 18.37 18.14
CA VAL A 193 -16.95 17.53 16.94
C VAL A 193 -16.14 18.30 15.89
N GLY A 194 -15.25 17.63 15.14
CA GLY A 194 -14.56 18.25 14.01
C GLY A 194 -15.52 18.67 12.89
N GLY A 195 -15.08 19.53 11.97
CA GLY A 195 -15.86 19.90 10.78
C GLY A 195 -15.65 18.91 9.65
N ALA A 196 -16.64 18.67 8.79
CA ALA A 196 -16.41 17.86 7.60
C ALA A 196 -15.52 18.61 6.58
N GLY A 197 -14.80 17.87 5.72
CA GLY A 197 -14.10 18.45 4.58
C GLY A 197 -15.05 19.07 3.54
N GLY A 198 -14.51 19.87 2.64
CA GLY A 198 -15.20 20.38 1.44
C GLY A 198 -14.93 19.49 0.22
N ASN A 199 -15.86 19.39 -0.71
CA ASN A 199 -15.71 18.58 -1.92
C ASN A 199 -14.60 19.15 -2.83
N GLY A 200 -13.87 18.23 -3.48
CA GLY A 200 -12.89 18.56 -4.49
C GLY A 200 -13.52 19.08 -5.79
N GLY A 201 -12.69 19.62 -6.67
CA GLY A 201 -13.11 20.15 -7.95
C GLY A 201 -13.66 19.05 -8.85
N ILE A 202 -14.61 19.42 -9.71
CA ILE A 202 -15.33 18.45 -10.55
C ILE A 202 -14.37 17.69 -11.48
N LEU A 203 -13.45 18.38 -12.16
CA LEU A 203 -12.53 17.77 -13.12
C LEU A 203 -11.11 17.54 -12.55
N TRP A 204 -10.73 18.32 -11.54
CA TRP A 204 -9.44 18.18 -10.88
C TRP A 204 -9.48 18.79 -9.49
N GLY A 205 -8.83 18.11 -8.55
CA GLY A 205 -8.63 18.57 -7.18
C GLY A 205 -9.33 17.67 -6.16
N ASN A 206 -8.56 17.22 -5.19
CA ASN A 206 -8.98 16.28 -4.15
C ASN A 206 -10.04 16.87 -3.21
N GLY A 207 -10.83 15.99 -2.59
CA GLY A 207 -11.67 16.33 -1.44
C GLY A 207 -10.84 16.83 -0.26
N GLY A 208 -11.41 17.79 0.46
CA GLY A 208 -10.81 18.35 1.66
C GLY A 208 -10.83 17.36 2.82
N PRO A 209 -9.80 17.36 3.67
CA PRO A 209 -9.76 16.51 4.85
C PRO A 209 -10.81 16.91 5.88
N GLY A 210 -11.30 15.94 6.64
CA GLY A 210 -12.14 16.17 7.81
C GLY A 210 -11.34 16.77 8.97
N GLY A 211 -12.00 17.59 9.76
CA GLY A 211 -11.48 18.21 10.97
C GLY A 211 -11.39 17.21 12.12
N ALA A 212 -10.34 17.33 12.92
CA ALA A 212 -10.17 16.53 14.12
C ALA A 212 -11.20 16.90 15.20
N GLY A 213 -11.58 15.94 16.02
CA GLY A 213 -12.38 16.19 17.22
C GLY A 213 -11.60 16.95 18.28
N GLY A 214 -12.30 17.77 19.06
CA GLY A 214 -11.73 18.53 20.16
C GLY A 214 -11.37 17.63 21.34
N LEU A 215 -10.35 18.03 22.11
CA LEU A 215 -10.02 17.37 23.38
C LEU A 215 -11.21 17.46 24.35
N GLY A 216 -11.46 16.45 25.17
CA GLY A 216 -12.41 16.57 26.28
C GLY A 216 -11.96 17.61 27.31
N GLY A 217 -12.89 18.24 28.03
CA GLY A 217 -12.55 18.95 29.27
C GLY A 217 -12.15 17.93 30.36
N VAL A 218 -11.44 18.30 31.43
CA VAL A 218 -11.01 17.37 32.52
C VAL A 218 -12.08 16.32 32.88
N GLY A 219 -11.83 15.04 32.61
CA GLY A 219 -12.78 13.92 32.81
C GLY A 219 -13.90 13.75 31.77
N GLY A 220 -14.02 14.66 30.82
CA GLY A 220 -14.93 14.64 29.67
C GLY A 220 -14.35 13.90 28.47
N ILE A 221 -15.26 13.36 27.66
CA ILE A 221 -14.94 12.59 26.44
C ILE A 221 -14.35 13.48 25.34
N GLY A 222 -13.47 12.93 24.51
CA GLY A 222 -12.99 13.58 23.30
C GLY A 222 -14.08 13.68 22.22
N GLY A 223 -14.06 14.73 21.41
CA GLY A 223 -14.98 14.92 20.30
C GLY A 223 -14.68 13.98 19.13
N ALA A 224 -15.68 13.66 18.30
CA ALA A 224 -15.46 12.87 17.09
C ALA A 224 -14.71 13.68 16.02
N GLY A 225 -13.82 13.03 15.27
CA GLY A 225 -13.35 13.54 13.98
C GLY A 225 -14.42 13.31 12.90
N LEU A 226 -14.56 14.24 11.95
CA LEU A 226 -15.54 14.10 10.88
C LEU A 226 -14.94 13.68 9.55
N ALA A 227 -15.82 13.28 8.64
CA ALA A 227 -15.42 12.71 7.36
C ALA A 227 -14.66 13.70 6.48
N GLY A 228 -13.68 13.17 5.75
CA GLY A 228 -13.18 13.84 4.55
C GLY A 228 -14.25 13.86 3.47
N ALA A 229 -14.22 14.88 2.62
CA ALA A 229 -15.21 15.00 1.56
C ALA A 229 -14.83 14.21 0.30
N SER A 230 -15.80 13.97 -0.56
CA SER A 230 -15.62 13.15 -1.75
C SER A 230 -14.80 13.87 -2.82
N GLY A 231 -14.10 13.07 -3.63
CA GLY A 231 -13.80 13.43 -5.01
C GLY A 231 -15.06 13.38 -5.89
N VAL A 232 -15.00 13.84 -7.14
CA VAL A 232 -16.19 13.88 -8.03
C VAL A 232 -15.98 13.14 -9.37
N PHE A 233 -14.82 13.31 -10.05
CA PHE A 233 -14.46 12.55 -11.26
C PHE A 233 -12.99 12.08 -11.24
N GLY A 234 -12.71 10.96 -10.57
CA GLY A 234 -11.37 10.35 -10.59
C GLY A 234 -10.31 11.10 -9.77
N VAL A 235 -10.75 12.03 -8.91
CA VAL A 235 -9.92 12.77 -7.96
C VAL A 235 -10.01 12.13 -6.58
N ASN A 236 -8.98 12.31 -5.75
CA ASN A 236 -8.88 11.60 -4.48
C ASN A 236 -9.90 12.12 -3.46
N GLY A 237 -10.43 11.22 -2.63
CA GLY A 237 -11.23 11.59 -1.46
C GLY A 237 -10.36 12.23 -0.38
N GLY A 238 -10.93 13.13 0.42
CA GLY A 238 -10.24 13.73 1.57
C GLY A 238 -10.06 12.73 2.71
N ILE A 239 -8.99 12.83 3.49
CA ILE A 239 -8.81 11.97 4.68
C ILE A 239 -9.84 12.28 5.78
N GLY A 240 -10.25 11.29 6.57
CA GLY A 240 -11.07 11.47 7.75
C GLY A 240 -10.32 12.17 8.89
N GLY A 241 -11.01 13.00 9.66
CA GLY A 241 -10.44 13.68 10.82
C GLY A 241 -10.19 12.73 11.99
N ALA A 242 -9.13 12.90 12.76
CA ALA A 242 -8.89 12.09 13.96
C ALA A 242 -9.90 12.38 15.08
N GLY A 243 -10.19 11.38 15.91
CA GLY A 243 -10.94 11.57 17.15
C GLY A 243 -10.14 12.37 18.18
N GLY A 244 -10.81 13.22 18.94
CA GLY A 244 -10.22 13.96 20.05
C GLY A 244 -9.90 13.04 21.23
N THR A 245 -8.86 13.34 22.00
CA THR A 245 -8.54 12.53 23.18
C THR A 245 -9.46 12.87 24.35
N GLY A 246 -9.85 11.87 25.13
CA GLY A 246 -10.48 12.08 26.43
C GLY A 246 -9.48 12.67 27.42
N ALA A 247 -9.94 13.57 28.29
CA ALA A 247 -9.04 14.25 29.21
C ALA A 247 -8.88 13.53 30.55
N GLN A 248 -7.73 13.77 31.17
CA GLN A 248 -7.32 13.22 32.47
C GLN A 248 -8.18 13.84 33.60
N GLY A 249 -8.48 13.05 34.65
CA GLY A 249 -9.24 13.47 35.85
C GLY A 249 -10.66 12.90 35.95
N GLY A 250 -11.22 12.77 37.17
CA GLY A 250 -12.53 12.15 37.39
C GLY A 250 -12.53 10.64 37.11
N MET A 251 -13.54 10.12 36.39
CA MET A 251 -13.59 8.73 35.89
C MET A 251 -12.76 8.50 34.60
N GLY A 252 -12.11 9.55 34.07
CA GLY A 252 -11.43 9.51 32.76
C GLY A 252 -12.40 9.62 31.60
N GLY A 253 -12.16 10.57 30.70
CA GLY A 253 -12.96 10.67 29.48
C GLY A 253 -12.58 9.61 28.45
N ALA A 254 -13.54 9.01 27.77
CA ALA A 254 -13.27 8.18 26.58
C ALA A 254 -12.70 9.02 25.43
N GLY A 255 -11.92 8.40 24.55
CA GLY A 255 -11.49 9.00 23.29
C GLY A 255 -12.65 9.14 22.29
N GLY A 256 -12.61 10.17 21.45
CA GLY A 256 -13.56 10.38 20.37
C GLY A 256 -13.30 9.44 19.18
N THR A 257 -14.31 9.18 18.37
CA THR A 257 -14.17 8.33 17.18
C THR A 257 -13.41 9.04 16.05
N GLY A 258 -12.63 8.30 15.26
CA GLY A 258 -12.07 8.78 14.00
C GLY A 258 -13.15 8.97 12.93
N GLY A 259 -12.94 9.95 12.05
CA GLY A 259 -13.83 10.27 10.93
C GLY A 259 -13.60 9.34 9.74
N ALA A 260 -14.64 9.15 8.92
CA ALA A 260 -14.51 8.33 7.72
C ALA A 260 -13.65 9.00 6.63
N GLY A 261 -12.96 8.20 5.83
CA GLY A 261 -12.34 8.68 4.60
C GLY A 261 -13.38 9.15 3.57
N GLY A 262 -13.02 10.19 2.81
CA GLY A 262 -13.82 10.71 1.70
C GLY A 262 -13.89 9.73 0.55
N GLN A 263 -15.02 9.74 -0.16
CA GLN A 263 -15.26 8.83 -1.28
C GLN A 263 -14.42 9.22 -2.51
N ALA A 264 -14.06 8.27 -3.37
CA ALA A 264 -13.53 8.57 -4.71
C ALA A 264 -14.48 8.03 -5.79
N PRO A 265 -15.63 8.70 -6.03
CA PRO A 265 -16.50 8.37 -7.14
C PRO A 265 -15.89 8.89 -8.44
N GLY A 266 -15.62 8.00 -9.39
CA GLY A 266 -15.20 8.38 -10.73
C GLY A 266 -14.53 7.26 -11.51
N ILE A 267 -14.82 7.21 -12.81
CA ILE A 267 -14.42 6.12 -13.72
C ILE A 267 -12.92 6.10 -14.12
N PHE A 268 -12.12 7.05 -13.63
CA PHE A 268 -10.74 7.31 -14.07
C PHE A 268 -9.66 7.10 -12.98
N GLY A 269 -9.97 6.39 -11.88
CA GLY A 269 -8.95 5.91 -10.93
C GLY A 269 -8.52 6.86 -9.82
N GLY A 270 -9.48 7.51 -9.13
CA GLY A 270 -9.18 8.29 -7.92
C GLY A 270 -8.98 7.40 -6.68
N VAL A 271 -8.06 7.78 -5.78
CA VAL A 271 -7.80 7.07 -4.52
C VAL A 271 -8.77 7.55 -3.42
N PRO A 272 -9.51 6.66 -2.74
CA PRO A 272 -10.34 7.08 -1.62
C PRO A 272 -9.53 7.69 -0.48
N GLY A 273 -10.18 8.56 0.28
CA GLY A 273 -9.59 9.14 1.47
C GLY A 273 -9.26 8.08 2.52
N ALA A 274 -8.10 8.23 3.17
CA ALA A 274 -7.77 7.45 4.35
C ALA A 274 -8.73 7.77 5.51
N HIS A 275 -8.86 6.83 6.43
CA HIS A 275 -9.60 6.97 7.69
C HIS A 275 -9.00 8.03 8.64
N GLY A 276 -9.79 8.48 9.61
CA GLY A 276 -9.31 9.12 10.83
C GLY A 276 -8.98 8.09 11.90
N VAL A 277 -7.94 8.32 12.69
CA VAL A 277 -7.59 7.48 13.85
C VAL A 277 -8.50 7.80 15.04
N GLY A 278 -8.85 6.80 15.85
CA GLY A 278 -9.59 7.00 17.09
C GLY A 278 -8.78 7.79 18.14
N GLY A 279 -9.44 8.62 18.92
CA GLY A 279 -8.81 9.39 20.00
C GLY A 279 -8.44 8.49 21.18
N ASN A 280 -7.38 8.82 21.91
CA ASN A 280 -7.01 8.07 23.12
C ASN A 280 -7.94 8.38 24.31
N GLY A 281 -8.14 7.41 25.21
CA GLY A 281 -8.83 7.62 26.47
C GLY A 281 -7.97 8.37 27.51
N GLY A 282 -8.62 9.13 28.40
CA GLY A 282 -8.03 9.63 29.65
C GLY A 282 -7.89 8.52 30.68
N GLN A 283 -7.23 8.74 31.82
CA GLN A 283 -6.99 7.73 32.87
C GLN A 283 -8.26 6.98 33.26
N GLY A 284 -8.31 5.66 33.02
CA GLY A 284 -9.49 4.81 33.24
C GLY A 284 -10.55 4.84 32.13
N GLY A 285 -10.44 5.75 31.16
CA GLY A 285 -11.33 5.90 30.01
C GLY A 285 -10.91 5.05 28.80
N GLU A 286 -11.90 4.62 28.03
CA GLU A 286 -11.72 3.79 26.83
C GLU A 286 -11.10 4.59 25.66
N GLY A 287 -10.35 3.91 24.80
CA GLY A 287 -9.93 4.46 23.51
C GLY A 287 -11.11 4.58 22.53
N GLY A 288 -11.08 5.59 21.67
CA GLY A 288 -12.11 5.83 20.65
C GLY A 288 -11.97 4.89 19.46
N PHE A 289 -13.07 4.60 18.77
CA PHE A 289 -13.06 3.77 17.55
C PHE A 289 -12.30 4.45 16.40
N GLY A 290 -11.60 3.66 15.59
CA GLY A 290 -11.04 4.13 14.33
C GLY A 290 -12.11 4.41 13.28
N GLY A 291 -11.84 5.37 12.38
CA GLY A 291 -12.74 5.73 11.30
C GLY A 291 -12.73 4.71 10.16
N SER A 292 -13.82 4.62 9.40
CA SER A 292 -13.86 3.76 8.21
C SER A 292 -13.06 4.33 7.05
N GLY A 293 -12.53 3.48 6.17
CA GLY A 293 -11.94 3.94 4.92
C GLY A 293 -12.96 4.49 3.91
N GLY A 294 -12.55 5.39 3.01
CA GLY A 294 -13.41 5.89 1.94
C GLY A 294 -13.73 4.80 0.90
N ALA A 295 -14.91 4.83 0.28
CA ALA A 295 -15.24 3.86 -0.78
C ALA A 295 -14.72 4.32 -2.16
N SER A 296 -14.48 3.36 -3.04
CA SER A 296 -14.02 3.56 -4.43
C SER A 296 -14.99 2.95 -5.44
N THR A 297 -15.13 3.58 -6.61
CA THR A 297 -15.96 3.07 -7.71
C THR A 297 -15.18 2.36 -8.83
N VAL A 298 -13.85 2.40 -8.83
CA VAL A 298 -12.99 1.71 -9.81
C VAL A 298 -11.65 1.27 -9.20
N GLY A 299 -11.62 0.98 -7.89
CA GLY A 299 -10.39 0.58 -7.22
C GLY A 299 -10.58 0.14 -5.77
N GLN A 300 -9.47 -0.01 -5.03
CA GLN A 300 -9.44 -0.45 -3.64
C GLN A 300 -10.17 0.57 -2.78
N GLY A 301 -11.01 0.11 -1.87
CA GLY A 301 -11.50 0.98 -0.82
C GLY A 301 -10.36 1.44 0.10
N GLY A 302 -10.48 2.61 0.71
CA GLY A 302 -9.51 3.08 1.70
C GLY A 302 -9.39 2.11 2.89
N MET A 303 -8.23 2.03 3.53
CA MET A 303 -8.05 1.22 4.74
C MET A 303 -8.93 1.74 5.88
N GLY A 304 -9.34 0.86 6.81
CA GLY A 304 -9.97 1.25 8.07
C GLY A 304 -8.96 1.74 9.10
N GLY A 305 -9.39 2.57 10.06
CA GLY A 305 -8.49 3.31 10.95
C GLY A 305 -8.16 2.66 12.27
N LEU A 306 -6.96 2.93 12.79
CA LEU A 306 -6.55 2.43 14.10
C LEU A 306 -7.53 2.93 15.18
N GLY A 307 -7.88 2.05 16.11
CA GLY A 307 -8.53 2.46 17.35
C GLY A 307 -7.58 3.29 18.22
N GLY A 308 -8.13 4.13 19.10
CA GLY A 308 -7.36 4.90 20.07
C GLY A 308 -6.91 4.04 21.24
N LEU A 309 -5.81 4.41 21.90
CA LEU A 309 -5.30 3.70 23.08
C LEU A 309 -6.23 3.89 24.28
N GLY A 310 -6.37 2.84 25.09
CA GLY A 310 -7.06 2.92 26.39
C GLY A 310 -6.22 3.67 27.42
N GLY A 311 -6.86 4.46 28.27
CA GLY A 311 -6.15 5.27 29.26
C GLY A 311 -5.64 4.46 30.45
N THR A 312 -4.51 4.86 31.00
CA THR A 312 -3.84 4.16 32.11
C THR A 312 -4.72 4.13 33.37
N GLY A 313 -4.69 3.03 34.12
CA GLY A 313 -5.39 2.93 35.41
C GLY A 313 -4.96 4.00 36.42
N GLY A 314 -5.91 4.52 37.20
CA GLY A 314 -5.61 5.52 38.25
C GLY A 314 -4.71 4.97 39.36
N GLY A 315 -3.79 5.78 39.86
CA GLY A 315 -2.92 5.39 40.98
C GLY A 315 -3.72 5.12 42.27
N GLY A 316 -3.32 4.10 43.04
CA GLY A 316 -3.89 3.80 44.34
C GLY A 316 -3.58 4.89 45.37
N GLY A 317 -4.53 5.22 46.24
CA GLY A 317 -4.33 6.24 47.28
C GLY A 317 -3.22 5.85 48.26
N THR A 318 -2.35 6.80 48.62
CA THR A 318 -1.33 6.57 49.65
C THR A 318 -2.01 6.40 51.00
N GLY A 319 -1.87 5.23 51.61
CA GLY A 319 -2.44 4.96 52.93
C GLY A 319 -1.88 5.91 53.98
N VAL A 320 -2.76 6.57 54.75
CA VAL A 320 -2.37 7.44 55.86
C VAL A 320 -2.50 6.67 57.18
N GLY A 321 -1.50 6.78 58.06
CA GLY A 321 -1.56 6.22 59.41
C GLY A 321 -1.32 4.70 59.52
N GLY A 322 -0.52 4.10 58.63
CA GLY A 322 -0.15 2.68 58.69
C GLY A 322 -1.17 1.71 58.08
N ALA A 323 -2.26 2.22 57.50
CA ALA A 323 -3.15 1.43 56.64
C ALA A 323 -2.48 1.19 55.27
N ALA A 324 -2.67 0.00 54.69
CA ALA A 324 -2.26 -0.27 53.32
C ALA A 324 -2.92 0.73 52.36
N GLY A 325 -2.16 1.26 51.41
CA GLY A 325 -2.70 2.11 50.35
C GLY A 325 -3.79 1.40 49.56
N GLY A 326 -4.76 2.17 49.05
CA GLY A 326 -5.83 1.60 48.21
C GLY A 326 -5.25 0.98 46.95
N SER A 327 -5.87 -0.09 46.43
CA SER A 327 -5.52 -0.67 45.14
C SER A 327 -5.71 0.35 44.01
N GLY A 328 -4.80 0.37 43.03
CA GLY A 328 -4.96 1.19 41.83
C GLY A 328 -6.25 0.87 41.06
N GLY A 329 -6.78 1.86 40.35
CA GLY A 329 -7.93 1.68 39.45
C GLY A 329 -7.56 0.88 38.20
N ALA A 330 -8.54 0.17 37.63
CA ALA A 330 -8.37 -0.52 36.36
C ALA A 330 -8.09 0.50 35.22
N GLY A 331 -7.25 0.11 34.26
CA GLY A 331 -7.07 0.86 33.02
C GLY A 331 -8.26 0.72 32.07
N GLY A 332 -8.40 1.65 31.14
CA GLY A 332 -9.42 1.61 30.09
C GLY A 332 -9.07 0.62 28.98
N ALA A 333 -10.10 0.05 28.36
CA ALA A 333 -9.95 -0.78 27.16
C ALA A 333 -9.45 0.06 25.97
N GLY A 334 -8.69 -0.54 25.06
CA GLY A 334 -8.36 0.08 23.78
C GLY A 334 -9.57 0.17 22.86
N GLY A 335 -9.55 1.13 21.93
CA GLY A 335 -10.59 1.31 20.93
C GLY A 335 -10.52 0.27 19.82
N GLN A 336 -11.69 -0.08 19.26
CA GLN A 336 -11.75 -0.99 18.10
C GLN A 336 -11.25 -0.30 16.83
N GLY A 337 -10.65 -1.09 15.93
CA GLY A 337 -10.27 -0.62 14.59
C GLY A 337 -11.48 -0.30 13.72
N GLY A 338 -11.29 0.58 12.74
CA GLY A 338 -12.28 0.95 11.74
C GLY A 338 -12.37 -0.07 10.62
N ALA A 339 -13.55 -0.16 10.00
CA ALA A 339 -13.79 -1.01 8.84
C ALA A 339 -13.13 -0.45 7.56
N GLY A 340 -12.71 -1.33 6.67
CA GLY A 340 -12.27 -0.96 5.32
C GLY A 340 -13.36 -0.28 4.50
N GLY A 341 -12.96 0.58 3.55
CA GLY A 341 -13.85 1.11 2.53
C GLY A 341 -14.24 0.03 1.51
N ALA A 342 -15.44 0.13 0.95
CA ALA A 342 -15.89 -0.76 -0.12
C ALA A 342 -15.30 -0.33 -1.49
N GLY A 343 -14.89 -1.29 -2.31
CA GLY A 343 -14.53 -1.07 -3.73
C GLY A 343 -15.60 -1.69 -4.62
N LEU A 344 -16.03 -1.00 -5.69
CA LEU A 344 -16.78 -1.58 -6.80
C LEU A 344 -15.87 -1.58 -8.03
N SER A 345 -15.70 -2.71 -8.73
CA SER A 345 -14.93 -2.74 -9.99
C SER A 345 -15.59 -3.64 -11.05
N PHE A 346 -15.46 -3.23 -12.32
CA PHE A 346 -15.89 -3.96 -13.51
C PHE A 346 -14.72 -4.65 -14.25
N SER A 347 -13.54 -4.80 -13.62
CA SER A 347 -12.44 -5.68 -14.08
C SER A 347 -11.57 -6.17 -12.91
N LEU A 348 -10.77 -7.22 -13.15
CA LEU A 348 -10.07 -8.04 -12.14
C LEU A 348 -9.35 -7.23 -11.05
N ALA A 349 -9.69 -7.59 -9.80
CA ALA A 349 -9.00 -7.41 -8.53
C ALA A 349 -8.69 -5.97 -8.07
N GLU A 350 -9.64 -5.35 -7.35
CA GLU A 350 -9.30 -4.48 -6.21
C GLU A 350 -10.28 -4.70 -5.04
N SER A 351 -9.76 -5.18 -3.90
CA SER A 351 -10.44 -5.54 -2.65
C SER A 351 -10.93 -4.32 -1.83
N GLY A 352 -11.76 -4.55 -0.81
CA GLY A 352 -11.97 -3.53 0.23
C GLY A 352 -10.67 -3.30 1.00
N GLY A 353 -10.43 -2.09 1.50
CA GLY A 353 -9.22 -1.82 2.30
C GLY A 353 -9.17 -2.66 3.57
N ALA A 354 -7.99 -3.03 4.05
CA ALA A 354 -7.86 -3.80 5.29
C ALA A 354 -8.48 -3.06 6.50
N GLY A 355 -9.17 -3.78 7.38
CA GLY A 355 -9.53 -3.28 8.71
C GLY A 355 -8.28 -3.12 9.58
N ALA A 356 -8.29 -2.16 10.49
CA ALA A 356 -7.16 -1.86 11.36
C ALA A 356 -7.18 -2.67 12.68
N VAL A 357 -6.01 -2.90 13.27
CA VAL A 357 -5.87 -3.54 14.59
C VAL A 357 -6.45 -2.64 15.70
N GLY A 358 -7.12 -3.24 16.69
CA GLY A 358 -7.48 -2.56 17.93
C GLY A 358 -6.24 -2.21 18.75
N ALA A 359 -6.31 -1.13 19.52
CA ALA A 359 -5.17 -0.64 20.31
C ALA A 359 -5.05 -1.35 21.68
N GLU A 360 -3.86 -1.40 22.26
CA GLU A 360 -3.63 -2.03 23.57
C GLU A 360 -4.31 -1.25 24.72
N GLY A 361 -4.81 -1.98 25.73
CA GLY A 361 -5.23 -1.40 27.01
C GLY A 361 -4.04 -1.25 27.97
N THR A 362 -3.95 -0.15 28.72
CA THR A 362 -2.78 0.13 29.58
C THR A 362 -3.07 -0.10 31.06
N GLY A 363 -2.31 -0.98 31.73
CA GLY A 363 -2.39 -1.24 33.18
C GLY A 363 -1.48 -0.34 34.02
N PRO A 364 -1.74 -0.14 35.32
CA PRO A 364 -0.86 0.65 36.19
C PRO A 364 0.43 -0.10 36.56
N THR A 365 1.50 0.64 36.91
CA THR A 365 2.66 0.09 37.61
C THR A 365 2.28 -0.27 39.06
N GLY A 366 2.05 -1.56 39.36
CA GLY A 366 2.01 -2.08 40.73
C GLY A 366 0.73 -2.80 41.21
N ALA A 367 -0.31 -2.95 40.38
CA ALA A 367 -1.47 -3.82 40.65
C ALA A 367 -1.96 -4.48 39.34
N ILE A 368 -2.67 -5.62 39.42
CA ILE A 368 -3.16 -6.36 38.23
C ILE A 368 -4.06 -5.42 37.42
N GLY A 369 -3.57 -5.00 36.25
CA GLY A 369 -4.33 -4.20 35.29
C GLY A 369 -5.56 -4.96 34.81
N GLY A 370 -6.65 -4.24 34.50
CA GLY A 370 -7.79 -4.82 33.82
C GLY A 370 -7.34 -5.48 32.51
N SER A 371 -8.01 -6.57 32.12
CA SER A 371 -7.77 -7.23 30.83
C SER A 371 -7.78 -6.19 29.72
N GLY A 372 -6.69 -6.15 28.93
CA GLY A 372 -6.61 -5.29 27.75
C GLY A 372 -7.86 -5.47 26.88
N GLY A 373 -8.31 -4.38 26.24
CA GLY A 373 -9.44 -4.45 25.31
C GLY A 373 -9.19 -5.54 24.27
N VAL A 374 -10.19 -6.38 24.03
CA VAL A 374 -10.18 -7.30 22.89
C VAL A 374 -10.08 -6.47 21.63
N GLY A 375 -9.02 -6.71 20.83
CA GLY A 375 -8.87 -6.05 19.53
C GLY A 375 -10.11 -6.25 18.67
N GLY A 376 -10.49 -5.23 17.91
CA GLY A 376 -11.71 -5.25 17.13
C GLY A 376 -11.67 -6.36 16.09
N GLU A 377 -12.81 -7.02 15.89
CA GLU A 377 -12.98 -7.87 14.71
C GLU A 377 -12.65 -7.03 13.47
N GLY A 378 -11.77 -7.54 12.61
CA GLY A 378 -11.49 -6.91 11.33
C GLY A 378 -12.81 -6.70 10.57
N GLY A 379 -12.99 -5.50 10.01
CA GLY A 379 -14.22 -5.17 9.29
C GLY A 379 -14.52 -6.20 8.20
N SER A 380 -15.74 -6.74 8.20
CA SER A 380 -16.25 -7.57 7.12
C SER A 380 -16.23 -6.78 5.81
N GLY A 381 -15.43 -7.23 4.85
CA GLY A 381 -15.45 -6.71 3.49
C GLY A 381 -16.88 -6.72 2.95
N GLY A 382 -17.34 -5.58 2.43
CA GLY A 382 -18.63 -5.50 1.77
C GLY A 382 -18.72 -6.47 0.60
N ILE A 383 -19.93 -6.96 0.34
CA ILE A 383 -20.29 -7.86 -0.76
C ILE A 383 -19.69 -7.42 -2.11
N GLY A 384 -18.58 -8.05 -2.46
CA GLY A 384 -17.93 -7.99 -3.76
C GLY A 384 -17.14 -9.28 -3.92
N SER A 385 -17.53 -10.11 -4.87
CA SER A 385 -16.91 -11.40 -5.16
C SER A 385 -15.43 -11.22 -5.54
N GLY A 386 -14.52 -11.71 -4.68
CA GLY A 386 -13.17 -12.13 -5.07
C GLY A 386 -12.00 -11.21 -4.66
N ALA A 387 -11.37 -11.51 -3.52
CA ALA A 387 -9.90 -11.61 -3.33
C ALA A 387 -9.57 -11.74 -1.83
N GLY A 388 -9.95 -12.88 -1.26
CA GLY A 388 -9.20 -13.57 -0.23
C GLY A 388 -9.45 -15.03 -0.57
N SER A 389 -8.39 -15.81 -0.86
CA SER A 389 -8.44 -17.24 -1.24
C SER A 389 -9.84 -17.67 -1.69
N ALA A 390 -10.15 -17.62 -2.99
CA ALA A 390 -11.42 -18.20 -3.43
C ALA A 390 -11.39 -19.66 -2.99
N ALA A 391 -12.21 -20.00 -1.99
CA ALA A 391 -12.17 -21.29 -1.36
C ALA A 391 -13.27 -22.12 -2.01
N ILE A 392 -12.85 -22.99 -2.92
CA ILE A 392 -13.73 -23.87 -3.67
C ILE A 392 -13.97 -25.06 -2.76
N ALA A 393 -15.23 -25.35 -2.41
CA ALA A 393 -15.56 -26.61 -1.74
C ALA A 393 -15.14 -27.77 -2.66
N ALA A 394 -14.08 -28.47 -2.27
CA ALA A 394 -13.66 -29.71 -2.90
C ALA A 394 -14.32 -30.87 -2.13
N GLY A 395 -14.23 -32.10 -2.63
CA GLY A 395 -14.77 -33.25 -1.88
C GLY A 395 -14.03 -33.48 -0.56
N ASP A 396 -14.42 -34.54 0.15
CA ASP A 396 -13.87 -34.85 1.47
C ASP A 396 -12.34 -35.09 1.41
N SER A 397 -11.58 -34.38 2.25
CA SER A 397 -10.12 -34.51 2.43
C SER A 397 -9.30 -34.36 1.13
N PRO A 398 -9.30 -33.18 0.50
CA PRO A 398 -8.57 -32.97 -0.75
C PRO A 398 -7.06 -33.03 -0.49
N LYS A 399 -6.32 -33.74 -1.35
CA LYS A 399 -4.89 -34.01 -1.17
C LYS A 399 -4.03 -33.54 -2.33
N GLY A 400 -4.05 -34.26 -3.44
CA GLY A 400 -3.33 -33.91 -4.66
C GLY A 400 -4.12 -32.91 -5.50
N VAL A 401 -3.41 -32.05 -6.22
CA VAL A 401 -3.98 -31.12 -7.19
C VAL A 401 -3.10 -31.06 -8.43
N ALA A 402 -3.71 -31.07 -9.61
CA ALA A 402 -3.03 -30.85 -10.88
C ALA A 402 -3.86 -29.93 -11.77
N VAL A 403 -3.18 -29.10 -12.55
CA VAL A 403 -3.81 -28.24 -13.55
C VAL A 403 -3.50 -28.77 -14.94
N SER A 404 -4.53 -28.91 -15.78
CA SER A 404 -4.37 -29.31 -17.17
C SER A 404 -3.56 -28.24 -17.91
N PRO A 405 -2.38 -28.58 -18.44
CA PRO A 405 -1.58 -27.63 -19.19
C PRO A 405 -2.24 -27.23 -20.52
N ASN A 406 -3.23 -28.00 -21.00
CA ASN A 406 -3.90 -27.75 -22.27
C ASN A 406 -5.15 -26.88 -22.13
N THR A 407 -5.85 -26.99 -21.00
CA THR A 407 -7.20 -26.41 -20.83
C THR A 407 -7.35 -25.53 -19.58
N GLY A 408 -6.39 -25.55 -18.65
CA GLY A 408 -6.49 -24.87 -17.36
C GLY A 408 -7.43 -25.56 -16.34
N LEU A 409 -8.14 -26.62 -16.73
CA LEU A 409 -9.00 -27.37 -15.80
C LEU A 409 -8.20 -27.93 -14.64
N VAL A 410 -8.74 -27.84 -13.43
CA VAL A 410 -8.07 -28.26 -12.21
C VAL A 410 -8.68 -29.56 -11.71
N TYR A 411 -7.84 -30.55 -11.40
CA TYR A 411 -8.22 -31.87 -10.91
C TYR A 411 -7.68 -32.06 -9.50
N VAL A 412 -8.56 -32.42 -8.56
CA VAL A 412 -8.24 -32.54 -7.14
C VAL A 412 -8.66 -33.91 -6.63
N THR A 413 -7.73 -34.66 -6.04
CA THR A 413 -8.02 -35.96 -5.43
C THR A 413 -8.60 -35.76 -4.03
N ASN A 414 -9.68 -36.48 -3.74
CA ASN A 414 -10.35 -36.50 -2.45
C ASN A 414 -10.01 -37.82 -1.75
N GLU A 415 -9.15 -37.75 -0.73
CA GLU A 415 -8.56 -38.90 -0.05
C GLU A 415 -9.59 -39.59 0.87
N SER A 416 -10.49 -40.37 0.27
CA SER A 416 -11.45 -41.21 1.00
C SER A 416 -11.36 -42.67 0.57
N ILE A 417 -11.94 -43.58 1.37
CA ILE A 417 -11.97 -45.01 1.03
C ILE A 417 -12.72 -45.25 -0.29
N GLU A 418 -13.78 -44.49 -0.54
CA GLU A 418 -14.54 -44.57 -1.81
C GLU A 418 -13.80 -43.88 -2.96
N GLY A 419 -13.01 -42.84 -2.67
CA GLY A 419 -12.10 -42.19 -3.60
C GLY A 419 -12.79 -41.42 -4.74
N SER A 420 -12.46 -40.14 -4.89
CA SER A 420 -12.94 -39.36 -6.03
C SER A 420 -11.96 -38.29 -6.49
N VAL A 421 -12.19 -37.78 -7.70
CA VAL A 421 -11.53 -36.58 -8.22
C VAL A 421 -12.57 -35.50 -8.50
N SER A 422 -12.40 -34.34 -7.89
CA SER A 422 -13.16 -33.13 -8.22
C SER A 422 -12.53 -32.42 -9.43
N VAL A 423 -13.34 -32.08 -10.42
CA VAL A 423 -12.95 -31.26 -11.58
C VAL A 423 -13.44 -29.84 -11.33
N ILE A 424 -12.55 -28.86 -11.42
CA ILE A 424 -12.82 -27.45 -11.15
C ILE A 424 -12.59 -26.65 -12.43
N ASP A 425 -13.56 -25.80 -12.76
CA ASP A 425 -13.42 -24.81 -13.82
C ASP A 425 -12.69 -23.56 -13.27
N PRO A 426 -11.52 -23.20 -13.81
CA PRO A 426 -10.74 -22.06 -13.31
C PRO A 426 -11.37 -20.69 -13.65
N THR A 427 -12.34 -20.63 -14.56
CA THR A 427 -13.06 -19.38 -14.89
C THR A 427 -14.11 -19.01 -13.86
N THR A 428 -14.83 -20.03 -13.37
CA THR A 428 -15.92 -19.85 -12.40
C THR A 428 -15.49 -20.20 -10.98
N ASN A 429 -14.36 -20.88 -10.79
CA ASN A 429 -13.90 -21.45 -9.52
C ASN A 429 -14.96 -22.34 -8.87
N THR A 430 -15.61 -23.21 -9.67
CA THR A 430 -16.63 -24.15 -9.20
C THR A 430 -16.30 -25.57 -9.61
N VAL A 431 -16.65 -26.54 -8.75
CA VAL A 431 -16.61 -27.96 -9.11
C VAL A 431 -17.66 -28.26 -10.17
N THR A 432 -17.24 -28.76 -11.33
CA THR A 432 -18.10 -29.11 -12.47
C THR A 432 -18.38 -30.60 -12.57
N ALA A 433 -17.51 -31.44 -12.00
CA ALA A 433 -17.70 -32.88 -11.93
C ALA A 433 -17.02 -33.49 -10.69
N VAL A 434 -17.54 -34.63 -10.24
CA VAL A 434 -16.89 -35.49 -9.23
C VAL A 434 -16.84 -36.89 -9.81
N ILE A 435 -15.63 -37.40 -10.02
CA ILE A 435 -15.36 -38.64 -10.75
C ILE A 435 -14.94 -39.71 -9.74
N PRO A 436 -15.69 -40.80 -9.57
CA PRO A 436 -15.28 -41.92 -8.73
C PRO A 436 -13.98 -42.56 -9.27
N VAL A 437 -13.03 -42.84 -8.39
CA VAL A 437 -11.76 -43.52 -8.71
C VAL A 437 -11.52 -44.69 -7.76
N GLY A 438 -10.29 -45.22 -7.70
CA GLY A 438 -9.93 -46.26 -6.74
C GLY A 438 -9.82 -45.73 -5.30
N SER A 439 -9.59 -46.63 -4.36
CA SER A 439 -9.60 -46.30 -2.93
C SER A 439 -8.37 -45.48 -2.52
N ARG A 440 -8.64 -44.42 -1.74
CA ARG A 440 -7.65 -43.49 -1.16
C ARG A 440 -6.71 -42.87 -2.21
N PRO A 441 -7.25 -42.04 -3.12
CA PRO A 441 -6.47 -41.38 -4.15
C PRO A 441 -5.53 -40.32 -3.55
N ASP A 442 -4.27 -40.30 -4.01
CA ASP A 442 -3.21 -39.41 -3.53
C ASP A 442 -2.76 -38.44 -4.64
N GLY A 443 -1.74 -38.82 -5.41
CA GLY A 443 -1.18 -38.01 -6.47
C GLY A 443 -2.04 -38.02 -7.73
N VAL A 444 -2.05 -36.88 -8.42
CA VAL A 444 -2.73 -36.70 -9.70
C VAL A 444 -1.82 -35.95 -10.66
N ALA A 445 -1.83 -36.35 -11.93
CA ALA A 445 -1.14 -35.63 -13.00
C ALA A 445 -1.95 -35.65 -14.29
N VAL A 446 -1.84 -34.58 -15.07
CA VAL A 446 -2.49 -34.46 -16.39
C VAL A 446 -1.42 -34.61 -17.46
N SER A 447 -1.68 -35.47 -18.46
CA SER A 447 -0.75 -35.66 -19.57
C SER A 447 -0.65 -34.40 -20.44
N PRO A 448 0.53 -33.79 -20.57
CA PRO A 448 0.72 -32.59 -21.39
C PRO A 448 0.80 -32.91 -22.88
N THR A 449 1.19 -34.13 -23.26
CA THR A 449 1.55 -34.47 -24.64
C THR A 449 1.24 -35.93 -24.99
N GLY A 450 1.45 -36.30 -26.25
CA GLY A 450 1.35 -37.69 -26.71
C GLY A 450 -0.09 -38.15 -27.00
N PRO A 451 -0.28 -39.46 -27.27
CA PRO A 451 -1.58 -40.01 -27.67
C PRO A 451 -2.69 -39.85 -26.62
N ALA A 452 -2.31 -39.74 -25.35
CA ALA A 452 -3.21 -39.52 -24.22
C ALA A 452 -3.14 -38.07 -23.69
N ALA A 453 -2.75 -37.09 -24.52
CA ALA A 453 -2.73 -35.69 -24.10
C ALA A 453 -4.09 -35.28 -23.49
N GLY A 454 -4.05 -34.60 -22.34
CA GLY A 454 -5.22 -34.24 -21.53
C GLY A 454 -5.73 -35.33 -20.59
N HIS A 455 -5.36 -36.61 -20.76
CA HIS A 455 -5.79 -37.67 -19.83
C HIS A 455 -5.22 -37.43 -18.44
N VAL A 456 -6.01 -37.76 -17.42
CA VAL A 456 -5.65 -37.57 -16.01
C VAL A 456 -5.33 -38.92 -15.38
N TYR A 457 -4.20 -39.01 -14.69
CA TYR A 457 -3.72 -40.21 -14.03
C TYR A 457 -3.73 -40.00 -12.52
N VAL A 458 -4.37 -40.91 -11.80
CA VAL A 458 -4.61 -40.79 -10.35
C VAL A 458 -4.09 -42.04 -9.65
N ALA A 459 -3.16 -41.88 -8.70
CA ALA A 459 -2.67 -42.98 -7.88
C ALA A 459 -3.64 -43.29 -6.74
N ASN A 460 -4.07 -44.55 -6.62
CA ASN A 460 -5.01 -45.01 -5.61
C ASN A 460 -4.26 -45.87 -4.58
N SER A 461 -3.84 -45.23 -3.49
CA SER A 461 -2.86 -45.80 -2.54
C SER A 461 -3.36 -47.04 -1.80
N LEU A 462 -4.67 -47.23 -1.61
CA LEU A 462 -5.22 -48.39 -0.90
C LEU A 462 -5.58 -49.55 -1.83
N SER A 463 -5.75 -49.28 -3.13
CA SER A 463 -6.11 -50.30 -4.13
C SER A 463 -4.96 -50.72 -5.04
N ASP A 464 -3.75 -50.20 -4.82
CA ASP A 464 -2.54 -50.52 -5.59
C ASP A 464 -2.70 -50.34 -7.12
N THR A 465 -3.46 -49.30 -7.50
CA THR A 465 -3.83 -49.04 -8.90
C THR A 465 -3.68 -47.57 -9.28
N VAL A 466 -3.66 -47.31 -10.58
CA VAL A 466 -3.78 -45.98 -11.18
C VAL A 466 -5.04 -45.92 -12.01
N SER A 467 -5.90 -44.94 -11.76
CA SER A 467 -7.08 -44.64 -12.59
C SER A 467 -6.68 -43.69 -13.72
N VAL A 468 -7.12 -43.99 -14.94
CA VAL A 468 -6.97 -43.13 -16.12
C VAL A 468 -8.32 -42.51 -16.44
N ILE A 469 -8.42 -41.19 -16.45
CA ILE A 469 -9.64 -40.42 -16.69
C ILE A 469 -9.53 -39.71 -18.04
N ASP A 470 -10.57 -39.85 -18.85
CA ASP A 470 -10.77 -39.04 -20.05
C ASP A 470 -11.43 -37.70 -19.67
N PRO A 471 -10.77 -36.56 -19.93
CA PRO A 471 -11.26 -35.24 -19.52
C PRO A 471 -12.50 -34.78 -20.28
N ASP A 472 -12.76 -35.32 -21.49
CA ASP A 472 -13.91 -34.92 -22.30
C ASP A 472 -15.20 -35.57 -21.79
N SER A 473 -15.11 -36.84 -21.37
CA SER A 473 -16.24 -37.59 -20.83
C SER A 473 -16.34 -37.53 -19.30
N ASN A 474 -15.29 -37.11 -18.60
CA ASN A 474 -15.17 -37.18 -17.13
C ASN A 474 -15.42 -38.59 -16.59
N THR A 475 -14.88 -39.61 -17.28
CA THR A 475 -15.02 -41.03 -16.88
C THR A 475 -13.68 -41.75 -16.80
N VAL A 476 -13.60 -42.74 -15.91
CA VAL A 476 -12.42 -43.63 -15.81
C VAL A 476 -12.44 -44.61 -16.99
N THR A 477 -11.44 -44.51 -17.87
CA THR A 477 -11.29 -45.34 -19.08
C THR A 477 -10.41 -46.56 -18.86
N ALA A 478 -9.50 -46.52 -17.87
CA ALA A 478 -8.68 -47.65 -17.48
C ALA A 478 -8.36 -47.64 -15.98
N THR A 479 -8.08 -48.82 -15.43
CA THR A 479 -7.53 -48.99 -14.08
C THR A 479 -6.34 -49.94 -14.20
N ILE A 480 -5.16 -49.44 -13.83
CA ILE A 480 -3.87 -50.09 -14.09
C ILE A 480 -3.28 -50.54 -12.76
N SER A 481 -2.99 -51.82 -12.58
CA SER A 481 -2.28 -52.31 -11.41
C SER A 481 -0.82 -51.87 -11.42
N VAL A 482 -0.34 -51.34 -10.30
CA VAL A 482 1.06 -50.89 -10.10
C VAL A 482 1.64 -51.58 -8.86
N GLY A 483 2.72 -51.05 -8.28
CA GLY A 483 3.26 -51.56 -7.01
C GLY A 483 2.40 -51.16 -5.81
N GLU A 484 2.82 -51.56 -4.62
CA GLU A 484 2.06 -51.36 -3.38
C GLU A 484 2.12 -49.90 -2.90
N SER A 485 0.96 -49.39 -2.48
CA SER A 485 0.76 -48.02 -1.97
C SER A 485 1.28 -46.94 -2.93
N PRO A 486 0.72 -46.83 -4.15
CA PRO A 486 1.10 -45.76 -5.06
C PRO A 486 0.74 -44.39 -4.51
N ASN A 487 1.64 -43.41 -4.65
CA ASN A 487 1.48 -42.08 -4.06
C ASN A 487 1.62 -40.96 -5.11
N GLY A 488 2.84 -40.56 -5.48
CA GLY A 488 3.10 -39.53 -6.48
C GLY A 488 2.92 -40.03 -7.92
N VAL A 489 2.47 -39.14 -8.80
CA VAL A 489 2.29 -39.38 -10.24
C VAL A 489 2.90 -38.21 -11.01
N ALA A 490 3.70 -38.48 -12.04
CA ALA A 490 4.18 -37.48 -12.98
C ALA A 490 4.16 -38.00 -14.41
N VAL A 491 3.93 -37.12 -15.39
CA VAL A 491 3.91 -37.46 -16.82
C VAL A 491 5.01 -36.72 -17.55
N SER A 492 5.78 -37.43 -18.37
CA SER A 492 6.81 -36.78 -19.17
C SER A 492 6.20 -35.90 -20.27
N SER A 493 6.68 -34.65 -20.38
CA SER A 493 6.28 -33.73 -21.44
C SER A 493 7.21 -33.74 -22.65
N THR A 494 8.39 -34.34 -22.55
CA THR A 494 9.43 -34.25 -23.57
C THR A 494 10.27 -35.51 -23.70
N GLY A 495 11.08 -35.55 -24.77
CA GLY A 495 12.00 -36.65 -25.04
C GLY A 495 11.33 -37.91 -25.59
N PRO A 496 12.10 -39.01 -25.73
CA PRO A 496 11.60 -40.28 -26.27
C PRO A 496 10.50 -40.92 -25.42
N ALA A 497 10.48 -40.59 -24.12
CA ALA A 497 9.47 -41.04 -23.18
C ALA A 497 8.30 -40.06 -23.04
N ALA A 498 8.13 -39.07 -23.93
CA ALA A 498 7.00 -38.13 -23.87
C ALA A 498 5.66 -38.88 -23.77
N GLY A 499 4.83 -38.47 -22.81
CA GLY A 499 3.56 -39.11 -22.46
C GLY A 499 3.67 -40.30 -21.49
N HIS A 500 4.86 -40.86 -21.23
CA HIS A 500 5.01 -41.93 -20.24
C HIS A 500 4.70 -41.41 -18.84
N VAL A 501 4.04 -42.25 -18.04
CA VAL A 501 3.62 -41.93 -16.67
C VAL A 501 4.50 -42.67 -15.69
N TYR A 502 4.98 -41.96 -14.67
CA TYR A 502 5.84 -42.46 -13.62
C TYR A 502 5.09 -42.38 -12.28
N VAL A 503 4.99 -43.50 -11.59
CA VAL A 503 4.20 -43.63 -10.35
C VAL A 503 5.07 -44.23 -9.26
N THR A 504 5.24 -43.53 -8.15
CA THR A 504 6.00 -44.02 -6.99
C THR A 504 5.14 -44.98 -6.18
N ASN A 505 5.69 -46.14 -5.84
CA ASN A 505 5.05 -47.16 -5.01
C ASN A 505 5.73 -47.17 -3.64
N THR A 506 5.13 -46.49 -2.67
CA THR A 506 5.77 -46.17 -1.39
C THR A 506 6.15 -47.42 -0.60
N SER A 507 5.28 -48.43 -0.55
CA SER A 507 5.53 -49.66 0.23
C SER A 507 6.41 -50.66 -0.52
N SER A 508 6.61 -50.48 -1.84
CA SER A 508 7.40 -51.36 -2.68
C SER A 508 8.79 -50.82 -3.04
N ASP A 509 9.17 -49.63 -2.58
CA ASP A 509 10.46 -48.98 -2.89
C ASP A 509 10.78 -48.89 -4.39
N THR A 510 9.76 -48.67 -5.22
CA THR A 510 9.88 -48.69 -6.69
C THR A 510 9.10 -47.57 -7.36
N VAL A 511 9.41 -47.33 -8.65
CA VAL A 511 8.60 -46.52 -9.57
C VAL A 511 8.08 -47.41 -10.71
N SER A 512 6.77 -47.40 -10.94
CA SER A 512 6.15 -48.02 -12.11
C SER A 512 6.13 -47.04 -13.30
N VAL A 513 6.56 -47.51 -14.47
CA VAL A 513 6.50 -46.77 -15.74
C VAL A 513 5.33 -47.31 -16.57
N ILE A 514 4.39 -46.44 -16.93
CA ILE A 514 3.20 -46.80 -17.70
C ILE A 514 3.29 -46.19 -19.09
N ASP A 515 3.05 -47.02 -20.11
CA ASP A 515 2.87 -46.56 -21.48
C ASP A 515 1.42 -46.10 -21.70
N PRO A 516 1.18 -44.82 -22.02
CA PRO A 516 -0.18 -44.27 -22.18
C PRO A 516 -0.92 -44.84 -23.40
N ALA A 517 -0.23 -45.41 -24.38
CA ALA A 517 -0.86 -45.97 -25.57
C ALA A 517 -1.49 -47.34 -25.29
N THR A 518 -0.91 -48.10 -24.36
CA THR A 518 -1.34 -49.45 -24.00
C THR A 518 -2.00 -49.53 -22.63
N ASN A 519 -1.86 -48.50 -21.79
CA ASN A 519 -2.29 -48.49 -20.40
C ASN A 519 -1.71 -49.67 -19.59
N MET A 520 -0.45 -50.02 -19.86
CA MET A 520 0.27 -51.10 -19.20
C MET A 520 1.56 -50.62 -18.55
N VAL A 521 1.92 -51.24 -17.42
CA VAL A 521 3.24 -51.04 -16.81
C VAL A 521 4.31 -51.73 -17.68
N THR A 522 5.25 -50.95 -18.21
CA THR A 522 6.33 -51.45 -19.07
C THR A 522 7.60 -51.75 -18.30
N THR A 523 7.86 -51.02 -17.21
CA THR A 523 9.06 -51.16 -16.38
C THR A 523 8.72 -50.86 -14.91
N THR A 524 9.37 -51.58 -14.00
CA THR A 524 9.37 -51.24 -12.56
C THR A 524 10.81 -50.97 -12.14
N ILE A 525 11.08 -49.77 -11.64
CA ILE A 525 12.41 -49.25 -11.35
C ILE A 525 12.62 -49.25 -9.83
N PRO A 526 13.59 -49.99 -9.28
CA PRO A 526 13.96 -49.87 -7.87
C PRO A 526 14.55 -48.49 -7.58
N VAL A 527 14.12 -47.86 -6.49
CA VAL A 527 14.63 -46.57 -6.01
C VAL A 527 15.03 -46.67 -4.54
N GLY A 528 15.06 -45.55 -3.79
CA GLY A 528 15.32 -45.60 -2.35
C GLY A 528 14.05 -45.90 -1.56
N ASP A 529 14.21 -46.01 -0.24
CA ASP A 529 13.14 -46.43 0.68
C ASP A 529 12.03 -45.37 0.80
N GLU A 530 10.77 -45.83 0.78
CA GLU A 530 9.53 -45.05 0.84
C GLU A 530 9.46 -43.88 -0.16
N PRO A 531 9.44 -44.13 -1.48
CA PRO A 531 9.32 -43.07 -2.48
C PRO A 531 7.94 -42.41 -2.43
N VAL A 532 7.89 -41.08 -2.45
CA VAL A 532 6.65 -40.28 -2.34
C VAL A 532 6.50 -39.29 -3.50
N GLY A 533 7.30 -38.22 -3.51
CA GLY A 533 7.22 -37.19 -4.54
C GLY A 533 7.96 -37.59 -5.82
N VAL A 534 7.37 -37.35 -6.98
CA VAL A 534 8.02 -37.56 -8.29
C VAL A 534 7.78 -36.36 -9.21
N ALA A 535 8.81 -35.95 -9.94
CA ALA A 535 8.70 -34.95 -10.99
C ALA A 535 9.57 -35.32 -12.20
N VAL A 536 9.11 -34.92 -13.39
CA VAL A 536 9.85 -35.09 -14.64
C VAL A 536 10.30 -33.71 -15.12
N SER A 537 11.59 -33.56 -15.45
CA SER A 537 12.12 -32.33 -16.03
C SER A 537 11.51 -32.11 -17.41
N PRO A 538 10.77 -31.01 -17.64
CA PRO A 538 10.24 -30.73 -18.97
C PRO A 538 11.34 -30.36 -19.97
N LEU A 539 12.54 -30.01 -19.49
CA LEU A 539 13.68 -29.66 -20.35
C LEU A 539 14.39 -30.90 -20.91
N THR A 540 14.49 -31.99 -20.12
CA THR A 540 15.33 -33.16 -20.44
C THR A 540 14.61 -34.51 -20.40
N GLY A 541 13.43 -34.58 -19.80
CA GLY A 541 12.74 -35.83 -19.48
C GLY A 541 13.31 -36.57 -18.26
N THR A 542 14.36 -36.05 -17.62
CA THR A 542 14.96 -36.69 -16.42
C THR A 542 13.96 -36.77 -15.28
N ILE A 543 13.86 -37.92 -14.61
CA ILE A 543 12.90 -38.16 -13.53
C ILE A 543 13.61 -38.06 -12.18
N TYR A 544 12.99 -37.34 -11.24
CA TYR A 544 13.48 -37.13 -9.88
C TYR A 544 12.46 -37.65 -8.87
N VAL A 545 12.90 -38.50 -7.95
CA VAL A 545 12.03 -39.18 -6.97
C VAL A 545 12.53 -38.92 -5.56
N GLY A 546 11.70 -38.32 -4.71
CA GLY A 546 11.99 -38.15 -3.28
C GLY A 546 11.71 -39.43 -2.50
N ASN A 547 12.74 -39.95 -1.83
CA ASN A 547 12.69 -41.16 -1.01
C ASN A 547 12.60 -40.74 0.47
N SER A 548 11.39 -40.78 1.04
CA SER A 548 11.07 -40.08 2.28
C SER A 548 11.81 -40.67 3.49
N ALA A 549 11.86 -42.01 3.60
CA ALA A 549 12.57 -42.71 4.67
C ALA A 549 14.09 -42.65 4.51
N SER A 550 14.58 -42.68 3.26
CA SER A 550 16.02 -42.59 2.96
C SER A 550 16.59 -41.18 3.11
N GLY A 551 15.79 -40.12 3.00
CA GLY A 551 16.27 -38.73 2.98
C GLY A 551 17.08 -38.38 1.72
N THR A 552 16.73 -38.98 0.59
CA THR A 552 17.45 -38.82 -0.68
C THR A 552 16.52 -38.54 -1.86
N VAL A 553 17.10 -38.12 -2.98
CA VAL A 553 16.44 -38.05 -4.29
C VAL A 553 17.12 -39.02 -5.25
N SER A 554 16.36 -39.92 -5.87
CA SER A 554 16.85 -40.75 -6.98
C SER A 554 16.68 -40.01 -8.32
N VAL A 555 17.72 -40.01 -9.14
CA VAL A 555 17.74 -39.44 -10.50
C VAL A 555 17.69 -40.57 -11.50
N ILE A 556 16.71 -40.59 -12.40
CA ILE A 556 16.47 -41.67 -13.36
C ILE A 556 16.60 -41.14 -14.79
N ASP A 557 17.35 -41.87 -15.61
CA ASP A 557 17.49 -41.60 -17.05
C ASP A 557 16.25 -42.11 -17.80
N PRO A 558 15.52 -41.23 -18.53
CA PRO A 558 14.29 -41.60 -19.23
C PRO A 558 14.50 -42.55 -20.41
N ALA A 559 15.72 -42.64 -20.96
CA ALA A 559 16.00 -43.52 -22.09
C ALA A 559 16.31 -44.96 -21.65
N THR A 560 16.89 -45.11 -20.45
CA THR A 560 17.34 -46.42 -19.96
C THR A 560 16.54 -46.93 -18.76
N ASN A 561 15.69 -46.09 -18.15
CA ASN A 561 14.94 -46.38 -16.93
C ASN A 561 15.83 -46.87 -15.76
N ASN A 562 17.07 -46.39 -15.70
CA ASN A 562 18.02 -46.70 -14.63
C ASN A 562 18.24 -45.49 -13.73
N VAL A 563 18.44 -45.74 -12.43
CA VAL A 563 18.90 -44.72 -11.49
C VAL A 563 20.37 -44.40 -11.79
N THR A 564 20.65 -43.14 -12.13
CA THR A 564 22.00 -42.65 -12.49
C THR A 564 22.68 -41.91 -11.36
N ALA A 565 21.92 -41.37 -10.40
CA ALA A 565 22.44 -40.73 -9.20
C ALA A 565 21.46 -40.84 -8.03
N THR A 566 22.01 -40.73 -6.82
CA THR A 566 21.24 -40.60 -5.57
C THR A 566 21.81 -39.41 -4.80
N ILE A 567 20.96 -38.42 -4.57
CA ILE A 567 21.35 -37.12 -4.00
C ILE A 567 20.85 -37.04 -2.56
N PRO A 568 21.73 -36.92 -1.55
CA PRO A 568 21.32 -36.65 -0.18
C PRO A 568 20.63 -35.29 -0.07
N VAL A 569 19.49 -35.23 0.61
CA VAL A 569 18.74 -34.00 0.87
C VAL A 569 18.46 -33.87 2.38
N GLY A 570 17.25 -33.48 2.79
CA GLY A 570 16.81 -33.48 4.18
C GLY A 570 16.01 -34.73 4.54
N ASN A 571 15.44 -34.71 5.74
CA ASN A 571 14.58 -35.77 6.26
C ASN A 571 13.17 -35.66 5.69
N PHE A 572 12.61 -36.80 5.29
CA PHE A 572 11.24 -36.92 4.78
C PHE A 572 10.97 -36.03 3.55
N PRO A 573 11.72 -36.18 2.45
CA PRO A 573 11.39 -35.53 1.17
C PRO A 573 10.07 -36.08 0.62
N ILE A 574 9.04 -35.24 0.53
CA ILE A 574 7.68 -35.66 0.14
C ILE A 574 7.18 -35.03 -1.15
N ALA A 575 7.75 -33.90 -1.57
CA ALA A 575 7.38 -33.24 -2.82
C ALA A 575 8.63 -32.78 -3.58
N VAL A 576 8.57 -32.93 -4.90
CA VAL A 576 9.65 -32.56 -5.83
C VAL A 576 9.02 -31.72 -6.93
N ALA A 577 9.63 -30.59 -7.27
CA ALA A 577 9.26 -29.78 -8.43
C ALA A 577 10.50 -29.39 -9.21
N VAL A 578 10.35 -29.28 -10.54
CA VAL A 578 11.44 -28.86 -11.44
C VAL A 578 11.02 -27.55 -12.10
N ASN A 579 11.89 -26.54 -12.02
CA ASN A 579 11.67 -25.30 -12.75
C ASN A 579 11.74 -25.58 -14.25
N PRO A 580 10.70 -25.25 -15.02
CA PRO A 580 10.59 -25.68 -16.41
C PRO A 580 11.61 -25.02 -17.35
N ASP A 581 12.07 -23.81 -17.02
CA ASP A 581 13.00 -23.04 -17.83
C ASP A 581 14.46 -23.39 -17.56
N THR A 582 14.80 -23.56 -16.27
CA THR A 582 16.19 -23.72 -15.81
C THR A 582 16.56 -25.17 -15.49
N GLY A 583 15.58 -26.03 -15.25
CA GLY A 583 15.78 -27.41 -14.80
C GLY A 583 16.19 -27.55 -13.33
N VAL A 584 16.29 -26.45 -12.56
CA VAL A 584 16.59 -26.49 -11.13
C VAL A 584 15.50 -27.27 -10.38
N ILE A 585 15.92 -28.15 -9.46
CA ILE A 585 15.01 -29.01 -8.70
C ILE A 585 14.84 -28.47 -7.27
N TYR A 586 13.59 -28.44 -6.81
CA TYR A 586 13.21 -28.06 -5.45
C TYR A 586 12.55 -29.23 -4.75
N VAL A 587 13.00 -29.53 -3.53
CA VAL A 587 12.55 -30.71 -2.76
C VAL A 587 12.11 -30.29 -1.38
N ALA A 588 10.83 -30.47 -1.06
CA ALA A 588 10.27 -30.20 0.25
C ALA A 588 10.58 -31.34 1.23
N ASN A 589 11.35 -31.05 2.27
CA ASN A 589 11.78 -31.98 3.32
C ASN A 589 10.96 -31.71 4.57
N ALA A 590 9.84 -32.42 4.73
CA ALA A 590 8.79 -32.08 5.67
C ALA A 590 9.30 -32.05 7.12
N PHE A 591 10.02 -33.10 7.54
CA PHE A 591 10.52 -33.22 8.91
C PHE A 591 11.79 -32.43 9.18
N SER A 592 12.51 -32.03 8.14
CA SER A 592 13.58 -31.04 8.30
C SER A 592 13.06 -29.61 8.35
N GLY A 593 11.82 -29.35 7.90
CA GLY A 593 11.27 -28.01 7.79
C GLY A 593 11.97 -27.12 6.76
N THR A 594 12.45 -27.74 5.67
CA THR A 594 13.29 -27.07 4.65
C THR A 594 12.93 -27.46 3.22
N VAL A 595 13.29 -26.61 2.26
CA VAL A 595 13.35 -26.96 0.83
C VAL A 595 14.81 -27.02 0.38
N SER A 596 15.21 -28.12 -0.23
CA SER A 596 16.53 -28.29 -0.85
C SER A 596 16.48 -27.84 -2.31
N VAL A 597 17.47 -27.05 -2.75
CA VAL A 597 17.64 -26.59 -4.13
C VAL A 597 18.79 -27.38 -4.76
N ILE A 598 18.56 -28.05 -5.88
CA ILE A 598 19.52 -28.97 -6.51
C ILE A 598 19.86 -28.48 -7.92
N ASP A 599 21.15 -28.47 -8.23
CA ASP A 599 21.65 -28.24 -9.59
C ASP A 599 21.54 -29.54 -10.42
N PRO A 600 20.76 -29.55 -11.52
CA PRO A 600 20.56 -30.74 -12.35
C PRO A 600 21.83 -31.19 -13.08
N ALA A 601 22.80 -30.30 -13.34
CA ALA A 601 24.03 -30.65 -14.05
C ALA A 601 25.04 -31.33 -13.12
N ALA A 602 25.13 -30.84 -11.88
CA ALA A 602 26.05 -31.37 -10.88
C ALA A 602 25.46 -32.51 -10.04
N ASN A 603 24.12 -32.65 -9.99
CA ASN A 603 23.40 -33.53 -9.07
C ASN A 603 23.78 -33.28 -7.61
N THR A 604 23.88 -32.01 -7.22
CA THR A 604 24.25 -31.59 -5.86
C THR A 604 23.31 -30.51 -5.33
N VAL A 605 23.05 -30.53 -4.02
CA VAL A 605 22.33 -29.46 -3.32
C VAL A 605 23.18 -28.19 -3.31
N THR A 606 22.64 -27.09 -3.85
CA THR A 606 23.30 -25.79 -3.93
C THR A 606 22.79 -24.80 -2.88
N ALA A 607 21.57 -24.98 -2.38
CA ALA A 607 21.00 -24.18 -1.31
C ALA A 607 19.98 -24.99 -0.48
N THR A 608 19.75 -24.53 0.74
CA THR A 608 18.70 -25.03 1.63
C THR A 608 17.93 -23.85 2.21
N ILE A 609 16.63 -23.84 1.99
CA ILE A 609 15.71 -22.78 2.44
C ILE A 609 15.00 -23.29 3.69
N ALA A 610 15.07 -22.57 4.80
CA ALA A 610 14.47 -22.97 6.07
C ALA A 610 13.25 -22.13 6.42
N PHE A 611 12.17 -22.78 6.87
CA PHE A 611 10.90 -22.12 7.19
C PHE A 611 10.57 -22.14 8.69
N GLY A 612 11.20 -23.04 9.46
CA GLY A 612 10.81 -23.29 10.86
C GLY A 612 9.42 -23.93 10.99
N ASP A 613 8.93 -24.54 9.91
CA ASP A 613 7.60 -25.13 9.77
C ASP A 613 7.68 -26.33 8.80
N VAL A 614 6.61 -27.11 8.65
CA VAL A 614 6.55 -28.33 7.83
C VAL A 614 6.08 -27.99 6.40
N PRO A 615 6.98 -28.01 5.39
CA PRO A 615 6.58 -27.86 4.00
C PRO A 615 5.95 -29.16 3.48
N LEU A 616 4.72 -29.09 2.96
CA LEU A 616 3.98 -30.26 2.48
C LEU A 616 3.95 -30.42 0.95
N GLY A 617 4.21 -29.34 0.23
CA GLY A 617 4.24 -29.32 -1.23
C GLY A 617 5.27 -28.34 -1.76
N VAL A 618 5.53 -28.40 -3.05
CA VAL A 618 6.30 -27.38 -3.76
C VAL A 618 5.81 -27.32 -5.21
N ALA A 619 5.55 -26.12 -5.70
CA ALA A 619 5.25 -25.88 -7.11
C ALA A 619 6.03 -24.67 -7.61
N VAL A 620 6.35 -24.68 -8.91
CA VAL A 620 7.08 -23.60 -9.56
C VAL A 620 6.19 -23.02 -10.65
N ASP A 621 6.04 -21.71 -10.66
CA ASP A 621 5.38 -20.99 -11.76
C ASP A 621 6.28 -21.04 -13.00
N ALA A 622 5.73 -21.56 -14.10
CA ALA A 622 6.44 -21.73 -15.35
C ALA A 622 6.78 -20.42 -16.08
N PHE A 623 6.21 -19.29 -15.67
CA PHE A 623 6.42 -18.00 -16.30
C PHE A 623 7.29 -17.08 -15.45
N THR A 624 6.98 -16.98 -14.15
CA THR A 624 7.73 -16.10 -13.24
C THR A 624 8.91 -16.82 -12.58
N GLY A 625 8.90 -18.16 -12.56
CA GLY A 625 9.83 -18.96 -11.79
C GLY A 625 9.59 -18.94 -10.28
N ALA A 626 8.57 -18.20 -9.80
CA ALA A 626 8.25 -18.12 -8.38
C ALA A 626 7.95 -19.51 -7.81
N ILE A 627 8.43 -19.78 -6.59
CA ILE A 627 8.25 -21.07 -5.94
C ILE A 627 7.23 -20.91 -4.82
N TYR A 628 6.23 -21.77 -4.81
CA TYR A 628 5.14 -21.79 -3.84
C TYR A 628 5.26 -23.02 -2.96
N VAL A 629 5.31 -22.80 -1.64
CA VAL A 629 5.51 -23.85 -0.64
C VAL A 629 4.42 -23.75 0.41
N PRO A 630 3.46 -24.69 0.45
CA PRO A 630 2.45 -24.76 1.50
C PRO A 630 3.08 -25.18 2.83
N LEU A 631 2.81 -24.43 3.88
CA LEU A 631 3.37 -24.59 5.23
C LEU A 631 2.28 -24.95 6.22
N LEU A 632 2.36 -26.16 6.77
CA LEU A 632 1.30 -26.76 7.58
C LEU A 632 0.99 -25.95 8.85
N GLY A 633 2.01 -25.63 9.66
CA GLY A 633 1.82 -25.00 10.97
C GLY A 633 1.38 -23.53 10.87
N GLN A 634 1.77 -22.84 9.80
CA GLN A 634 1.40 -21.46 9.52
C GLN A 634 0.06 -21.31 8.78
N SER A 635 -0.55 -22.39 8.30
CA SER A 635 -1.82 -22.32 7.53
C SER A 635 -1.72 -21.36 6.34
N ALA A 636 -0.58 -21.39 5.66
CA ALA A 636 -0.19 -20.39 4.66
C ALA A 636 0.66 -21.00 3.53
N VAL A 637 0.81 -20.24 2.44
CA VAL A 637 1.74 -20.55 1.35
C VAL A 637 2.85 -19.53 1.35
N SER A 638 4.09 -20.00 1.46
CA SER A 638 5.29 -19.18 1.28
C SER A 638 5.56 -18.99 -0.21
N VAL A 639 5.87 -17.76 -0.60
CA VAL A 639 6.30 -17.37 -1.94
C VAL A 639 7.79 -17.05 -1.90
N ILE A 640 8.56 -17.71 -2.75
CA ILE A 640 10.02 -17.63 -2.76
C ILE A 640 10.49 -17.12 -4.13
N ASP A 641 11.42 -16.18 -4.11
CA ASP A 641 12.09 -15.70 -5.31
C ASP A 641 13.20 -16.69 -5.73
N PRO A 642 13.13 -17.27 -6.94
CA PRO A 642 14.09 -18.27 -7.41
C PRO A 642 15.50 -17.70 -7.62
N ALA A 643 15.66 -16.38 -7.83
CA ALA A 643 16.96 -15.77 -8.07
C ALA A 643 17.78 -15.64 -6.78
N THR A 644 17.09 -15.41 -5.66
CA THR A 644 17.71 -15.16 -4.35
C THR A 644 17.52 -16.31 -3.36
N ASN A 645 16.62 -17.25 -3.65
CA ASN A 645 16.13 -18.28 -2.72
C ASN A 645 15.55 -17.69 -1.41
N ALA A 646 15.11 -16.44 -1.44
CA ALA A 646 14.55 -15.75 -0.29
C ALA A 646 13.02 -15.83 -0.28
N VAL A 647 12.44 -15.97 0.91
CA VAL A 647 10.99 -15.82 1.11
C VAL A 647 10.62 -14.36 0.90
N VAL A 648 9.78 -14.08 -0.09
CA VAL A 648 9.35 -12.71 -0.46
C VAL A 648 7.92 -12.42 -0.04
N GLY A 649 7.15 -13.44 0.33
CA GLY A 649 5.78 -13.27 0.81
C GLY A 649 5.28 -14.53 1.50
N ILE A 650 4.27 -14.33 2.36
CA ILE A 650 3.50 -15.40 2.98
C ILE A 650 2.03 -15.06 2.74
N VAL A 651 1.31 -15.96 2.09
CA VAL A 651 -0.12 -15.82 1.77
C VAL A 651 -0.91 -16.71 2.72
N PRO A 652 -1.65 -16.15 3.71
CA PRO A 652 -2.53 -16.95 4.55
C PRO A 652 -3.65 -17.56 3.70
N ILE A 653 -3.84 -18.87 3.79
CA ILE A 653 -4.91 -19.57 3.07
C ILE A 653 -5.90 -20.28 4.00
N GLY A 654 -5.55 -20.47 5.27
CA GLY A 654 -6.35 -21.18 6.25
C GLY A 654 -5.92 -22.65 6.42
N ASP A 655 -6.83 -23.45 6.98
CA ASP A 655 -6.63 -24.77 7.57
C ASP A 655 -5.67 -25.71 6.81
N SER A 656 -4.52 -26.04 7.41
CA SER A 656 -3.61 -27.14 7.01
C SER A 656 -3.47 -27.37 5.48
N PRO A 657 -2.69 -26.53 4.78
CA PRO A 657 -2.36 -26.76 3.36
C PRO A 657 -1.75 -28.14 3.11
N SER A 658 -1.96 -28.71 1.92
CA SER A 658 -1.32 -29.96 1.51
C SER A 658 -0.67 -29.85 0.12
N GLY A 659 -1.40 -30.19 -0.94
CA GLY A 659 -0.94 -30.15 -2.33
C GLY A 659 -1.03 -28.75 -2.92
N VAL A 660 -0.15 -28.46 -3.88
CA VAL A 660 -0.10 -27.18 -4.60
C VAL A 660 0.17 -27.39 -6.08
N ALA A 661 -0.51 -26.62 -6.92
CA ALA A 661 -0.22 -26.56 -8.35
C ALA A 661 -0.37 -25.12 -8.86
N VAL A 662 0.45 -24.74 -9.83
CA VAL A 662 0.35 -23.44 -10.52
C VAL A 662 -0.21 -23.69 -11.91
N SER A 663 -1.19 -22.89 -12.32
CA SER A 663 -1.76 -22.99 -13.66
C SER A 663 -0.78 -22.45 -14.70
N PRO A 664 -0.33 -23.28 -15.67
CA PRO A 664 0.61 -22.85 -16.69
C PRO A 664 -0.09 -22.21 -17.90
N THR A 665 -1.43 -22.21 -17.96
CA THR A 665 -2.21 -21.76 -19.13
C THR A 665 -3.50 -21.06 -18.75
N SER A 666 -4.07 -20.31 -19.71
CA SER A 666 -5.37 -19.68 -19.56
C SER A 666 -6.50 -20.69 -19.83
N PRO A 667 -7.65 -20.58 -19.15
CA PRO A 667 -7.97 -19.60 -18.12
C PRO A 667 -7.30 -19.87 -16.77
N GLY A 668 -7.05 -18.81 -16.00
CA GLY A 668 -6.40 -18.92 -14.69
C GLY A 668 -4.88 -19.00 -14.74
N PHE A 669 -4.24 -18.57 -15.83
CA PHE A 669 -2.79 -18.51 -15.97
C PHE A 669 -2.13 -17.81 -14.77
N GLY A 670 -1.17 -18.47 -14.13
CA GLY A 670 -0.48 -17.97 -12.93
C GLY A 670 -1.22 -18.22 -11.61
N ASN A 671 -2.49 -18.63 -11.65
CA ASN A 671 -3.21 -18.96 -10.42
C ASN A 671 -2.57 -20.15 -9.71
N VAL A 672 -2.48 -20.08 -8.39
CA VAL A 672 -1.99 -21.16 -7.53
C VAL A 672 -3.16 -21.80 -6.81
N TYR A 673 -3.35 -23.10 -7.03
CA TYR A 673 -4.38 -23.91 -6.41
C TYR A 673 -3.77 -24.73 -5.29
N VAL A 674 -4.29 -24.59 -4.07
CA VAL A 674 -3.76 -25.26 -2.88
C VAL A 674 -4.87 -26.02 -2.18
N THR A 675 -4.70 -27.33 -1.98
CA THR A 675 -5.66 -28.15 -1.22
C THR A 675 -5.49 -27.92 0.27
N ASN A 676 -6.57 -28.02 1.03
CA ASN A 676 -6.57 -27.74 2.46
C ASN A 676 -7.48 -28.72 3.22
N SER A 677 -7.24 -28.89 4.53
CA SER A 677 -7.96 -29.89 5.34
C SER A 677 -9.40 -29.49 5.71
N ALA A 678 -9.89 -28.37 5.21
CA ALA A 678 -11.26 -27.90 5.43
C ALA A 678 -12.21 -28.28 4.28
N ASP A 679 -11.86 -29.32 3.52
CA ASP A 679 -12.56 -29.78 2.32
C ASP A 679 -12.63 -28.70 1.23
N ARG A 680 -11.53 -27.94 1.07
CA ARG A 680 -11.48 -26.85 0.09
C ARG A 680 -10.18 -26.80 -0.71
N VAL A 681 -10.26 -26.07 -1.82
CA VAL A 681 -9.14 -25.62 -2.63
C VAL A 681 -9.09 -24.11 -2.57
N SER A 682 -7.98 -23.58 -2.07
CA SER A 682 -7.68 -22.16 -2.04
C SER A 682 -7.06 -21.74 -3.36
N VAL A 683 -7.59 -20.67 -3.97
CA VAL A 683 -7.00 -20.06 -5.17
C VAL A 683 -6.30 -18.76 -4.82
N ILE A 684 -5.00 -18.70 -5.09
CA ILE A 684 -4.17 -17.48 -5.02
C ILE A 684 -3.99 -16.97 -6.44
N THR A 685 -4.29 -15.70 -6.68
CA THR A 685 -4.28 -15.06 -8.02
C THR A 685 -3.31 -13.90 -8.08
#